data_AF-A0A543ARS7-F1
#
_entry.id   AF-A0A543ARS7-F1
#
_cell.length_a   1.000
_cell.length_b   1.000
_cell.length_c   1.000
_cell.angle_alpha   90.00
_cell.angle_beta   90.00
_cell.angle_gamma   90.00
#
_symmetry.space_group_name_H-M   'P 1'
#
loop_
_entity.id
_entity.type
_entity.pdbx_description
1 polymer ?
#
loop_
_entity_poly.entity_id
_entity_poly.type
_entity_poly.pdbx_seq_one_letter_code
_entity_poly.pdbx_strand_id
1 'polypeptide(L)'
;MRTCFDIEERDEYHAARTLLTRRCLAWSGEIVGSVDAHLISSAFDSRHFSSDGRLTYWQPWHIQYFLLEWVPRYLDVDGRDLSGAPDVLRHLLRFIGDYGLRDPRGGTPADNEAAIDDAARRFPAALADLERFGVDRYWGRLARRHGVTVDGPESLRAFQQRAVREGLDLDPGTFAAVDPTRQLPWQPNEERAPAQLPVELPEPRRLVAEANRNVVIRRARTLIDWLGEGGRPVDSEGRLAEPDRQELAGTLGLSEIAEADRFIDWMKKARIVRRFRGRLHPIARAKPVLVDAIALWRRLFDAIEELGGRFLPSGAGGKSALARDLRDILPDILNSLYSLPSAMPTKRLEETVWWHCCGAELDIEELSLEQRRAHRDALRRDLTALWNRLSELGAIHRDWGKADPVFLSDLSGDGLDSPFDPDTTAELAAELRQPTELVSLTDLATFVMRDRMLAEGREAGLIGELAQTDAPEMLGVVTQHYPPDAAAFEVSNWLDTHDRDLEALLDVARSTPLRSRAAAILELLYDVDPSSAKLLRRVRSDPELAPAALVCLVETGILDMLDLTDSERRLLTAESSLRLMELDGPAPLIAGLEELPRSDARTVLDRVLTSGHPDRQAISEFRQLVVSPLRRERTAARPRQPVISPERLGATRRARLKNGGHA
;
A
#
# COMPACT_ATOMS: atom_id res chain seq x y z
N MET A 1 -7.48 1.53 -14.97
CA MET A 1 -8.04 2.00 -13.69
C MET A 1 -7.25 1.35 -12.57
N ARG A 2 -6.50 2.15 -11.80
CA ARG A 2 -5.72 1.65 -10.65
C ARG A 2 -6.66 1.50 -9.44
N THR A 3 -6.46 0.45 -8.64
CA THR A 3 -7.21 0.24 -7.38
C THR A 3 -6.27 0.02 -6.19
N CYS A 4 -5.03 0.50 -6.31
CA CYS A 4 -4.00 0.43 -5.30
C CYS A 4 -3.13 1.67 -5.44
N PHE A 5 -2.93 2.36 -4.32
CA PHE A 5 -2.31 3.68 -4.24
C PHE A 5 -1.40 3.74 -3.02
N ASP A 6 -0.29 4.44 -3.13
CA ASP A 6 0.54 4.82 -1.98
C ASP A 6 -0.14 5.92 -1.17
N ILE A 7 0.38 6.24 0.03
CA ILE A 7 -0.26 7.22 0.93
C ILE A 7 -0.07 8.67 0.44
N GLU A 8 0.97 8.89 -0.37
CA GLU A 8 1.34 10.16 -0.99
C GLU A 8 0.51 10.48 -2.24
N GLU A 9 0.00 9.45 -2.94
CA GLU A 9 -0.82 9.54 -4.17
C GLU A 9 -2.27 9.98 -3.88
N ARG A 10 -2.43 11.10 -3.18
CA ARG A 10 -3.72 11.56 -2.65
C ARG A 10 -4.69 11.97 -3.76
N ASP A 11 -4.21 12.65 -4.79
CA ASP A 11 -5.06 13.21 -5.84
C ASP A 11 -5.58 12.10 -6.76
N GLU A 12 -4.70 11.17 -7.16
CA GLU A 12 -5.02 9.99 -7.96
C GLU A 12 -5.98 9.08 -7.19
N TYR A 13 -5.72 8.85 -5.90
CA TYR A 13 -6.63 8.11 -5.03
C TYR A 13 -8.01 8.77 -4.95
N HIS A 14 -8.08 10.09 -4.75
CA HIS A 14 -9.34 10.81 -4.66
C HIS A 14 -10.14 10.78 -5.97
N ALA A 15 -9.47 10.91 -7.12
CA ALA A 15 -10.08 10.76 -8.43
C ALA A 15 -10.68 9.35 -8.58
N ALA A 16 -9.91 8.31 -8.23
CA ALA A 16 -10.34 6.93 -8.30
C ALA A 16 -11.52 6.61 -7.39
N ARG A 17 -11.44 7.01 -6.12
CA ARG A 17 -12.53 6.87 -5.14
C ARG A 17 -13.80 7.52 -5.65
N THR A 18 -13.70 8.75 -6.18
CA THR A 18 -14.86 9.50 -6.69
C THR A 18 -15.50 8.81 -7.89
N LEU A 19 -14.69 8.33 -8.83
CA LEU A 19 -15.16 7.58 -10.00
C LEU A 19 -15.87 6.29 -9.58
N LEU A 20 -15.22 5.47 -8.74
CA LEU A 20 -15.76 4.17 -8.31
C LEU A 20 -17.03 4.33 -7.48
N THR A 21 -17.09 5.29 -6.56
CA THR A 21 -18.32 5.60 -5.82
C THR A 21 -19.45 5.97 -6.76
N ARG A 22 -19.21 6.85 -7.74
CA ARG A 22 -20.23 7.26 -8.71
C ARG A 22 -20.73 6.08 -9.55
N ARG A 23 -19.82 5.23 -10.03
CA ARG A 23 -20.16 4.07 -10.86
C ARG A 23 -20.89 2.99 -10.06
N CYS A 24 -20.51 2.76 -8.80
CA CYS A 24 -21.20 1.86 -7.89
C CYS A 24 -22.66 2.28 -7.67
N LEU A 25 -22.90 3.58 -7.41
CA LEU A 25 -24.26 4.11 -7.27
C LEU A 25 -25.10 3.97 -8.55
N ALA A 26 -24.48 4.13 -9.72
CA ALA A 26 -25.17 4.03 -10.99
C ALA A 26 -25.45 2.59 -11.44
N TRP A 27 -24.66 1.61 -10.97
CA TRP A 27 -24.68 0.24 -11.47
C TRP A 27 -26.01 -0.50 -11.25
N SER A 28 -26.63 -0.35 -10.08
CA SER A 28 -27.87 -1.06 -9.76
C SER A 28 -29.14 -0.24 -9.93
N GLY A 29 -29.04 1.09 -9.95
CA GLY A 29 -30.20 1.99 -9.89
C GLY A 29 -31.01 1.89 -8.59
N GLU A 30 -30.58 1.07 -7.61
CA GLU A 30 -31.30 0.76 -6.37
C GLU A 30 -30.80 1.56 -5.15
N ILE A 31 -29.74 2.37 -5.30
CA ILE A 31 -29.14 3.17 -4.23
C ILE A 31 -29.28 4.66 -4.53
N VAL A 32 -30.01 5.39 -3.68
CA VAL A 32 -30.47 6.76 -3.97
C VAL A 32 -30.08 7.76 -2.86
N GLY A 33 -29.43 7.32 -1.77
CA GLY A 33 -29.09 8.17 -0.63
C GLY A 33 -27.70 8.83 -0.69
N SER A 34 -27.59 10.06 -0.18
CA SER A 34 -26.28 10.72 0.05
C SER A 34 -25.43 10.01 1.11
N VAL A 35 -26.08 9.32 2.05
CA VAL A 35 -25.44 8.52 3.10
C VAL A 35 -24.73 7.30 2.49
N ASP A 36 -25.34 6.68 1.48
CA ASP A 36 -24.78 5.51 0.81
C ASP A 36 -23.50 5.87 0.05
N ALA A 37 -23.49 7.03 -0.62
CA ALA A 37 -22.30 7.56 -1.30
C ALA A 37 -21.13 7.79 -0.31
N HIS A 38 -21.45 8.29 0.88
CA HIS A 38 -20.45 8.50 1.94
C HIS A 38 -19.94 7.18 2.50
N LEU A 39 -20.82 6.20 2.72
CA LEU A 39 -20.45 4.84 3.18
C LEU A 39 -19.56 4.12 2.16
N ILE A 40 -19.88 4.18 0.86
CA ILE A 40 -19.06 3.59 -0.20
C ILE A 40 -17.67 4.24 -0.23
N SER A 41 -17.62 5.58 -0.20
CA SER A 41 -16.34 6.30 -0.17
C SER A 41 -15.54 5.96 1.08
N SER A 42 -16.20 5.83 2.22
CA SER A 42 -15.57 5.45 3.48
C SER A 42 -15.06 4.01 3.51
N ALA A 43 -15.72 3.08 2.80
CA ALA A 43 -15.21 1.74 2.61
C ALA A 43 -13.90 1.75 1.82
N PHE A 44 -13.81 2.55 0.75
CA PHE A 44 -12.54 2.78 0.05
C PHE A 44 -11.51 3.49 0.93
N ASP A 45 -11.90 4.45 1.77
CA ASP A 45 -10.98 5.09 2.73
C ASP A 45 -10.41 4.04 3.69
N SER A 46 -11.25 3.16 4.23
CA SER A 46 -10.81 2.11 5.16
C SER A 46 -9.78 1.15 4.55
N ARG A 47 -9.88 0.89 3.24
CA ARG A 47 -8.93 0.05 2.51
C ARG A 47 -7.69 0.82 2.09
N HIS A 48 -7.85 2.06 1.65
CA HIS A 48 -6.72 2.94 1.36
C HIS A 48 -5.86 3.04 2.61
N PHE A 49 -6.40 3.55 3.73
CA PHE A 49 -5.69 3.72 4.99
C PHE A 49 -5.33 2.42 5.75
N SER A 50 -5.48 1.27 5.12
CA SER A 50 -4.99 0.00 5.65
C SER A 50 -3.50 -0.21 5.35
N SER A 51 -2.97 -1.34 5.78
CA SER A 51 -1.56 -1.71 5.64
C SER A 51 -1.06 -1.90 4.20
N ASP A 52 -1.94 -2.04 3.21
CA ASP A 52 -1.55 -2.37 1.82
C ASP A 52 -2.09 -1.40 0.75
N GLY A 53 -2.97 -0.47 1.09
CA GLY A 53 -3.52 0.50 0.12
C GLY A 53 -4.42 -0.09 -0.98
N ARG A 54 -4.77 -1.39 -0.93
CA ARG A 54 -5.50 -2.09 -1.98
C ARG A 54 -7.01 -1.97 -1.78
N LEU A 55 -7.66 -1.17 -2.62
CA LEU A 55 -9.09 -0.83 -2.53
C LEU A 55 -10.03 -2.01 -2.76
N THR A 56 -9.63 -2.97 -3.59
CA THR A 56 -10.47 -4.10 -4.04
C THR A 56 -10.02 -5.44 -3.48
N TYR A 57 -8.98 -5.46 -2.65
CA TYR A 57 -8.57 -6.62 -1.86
C TYR A 57 -9.35 -6.64 -0.54
N TRP A 58 -10.28 -7.58 -0.40
CA TRP A 58 -11.13 -7.73 0.79
C TRP A 58 -11.02 -9.14 1.35
N GLN A 59 -10.95 -9.23 2.68
CA GLN A 59 -10.94 -10.47 3.44
C GLN A 59 -12.04 -10.39 4.50
N PRO A 60 -12.51 -11.53 5.05
CA PRO A 60 -13.52 -11.54 6.12
C PRO A 60 -13.18 -10.61 7.29
N TRP A 61 -11.90 -10.52 7.67
CA TRP A 61 -11.48 -9.64 8.76
C TRP A 61 -11.54 -8.16 8.39
N HIS A 62 -11.25 -7.78 7.13
CA HIS A 62 -11.39 -6.40 6.64
C HIS A 62 -12.85 -5.93 6.75
N ILE A 63 -13.79 -6.82 6.45
CA ILE A 63 -15.24 -6.57 6.56
C ILE A 63 -15.63 -6.32 8.02
N GLN A 64 -15.15 -7.19 8.93
CA GLN A 64 -15.39 -7.01 10.35
C GLN A 64 -14.77 -5.72 10.87
N TYR A 65 -13.55 -5.39 10.47
CA TYR A 65 -12.87 -4.15 10.85
C TYR A 65 -13.65 -2.93 10.36
N PHE A 66 -14.05 -2.90 9.08
CA PHE A 66 -14.80 -1.78 8.53
C PHE A 66 -16.12 -1.55 9.28
N LEU A 67 -16.92 -2.60 9.46
CA LEU A 67 -18.23 -2.47 10.10
C LEU A 67 -18.13 -2.24 11.61
N LEU A 68 -17.24 -2.92 12.33
CA LEU A 68 -17.24 -2.94 13.79
C LEU A 68 -16.28 -1.94 14.43
N GLU A 69 -15.28 -1.46 13.70
CA GLU A 69 -14.28 -0.51 14.20
C GLU A 69 -14.30 0.79 13.40
N TRP A 70 -14.13 0.74 12.08
CA TRP A 70 -13.99 1.94 11.24
C TRP A 70 -15.24 2.82 11.23
N VAL A 71 -16.41 2.26 10.90
CA VAL A 71 -17.67 3.01 10.85
C VAL A 71 -18.06 3.60 12.22
N PRO A 72 -18.00 2.84 13.34
CA PRO A 72 -18.21 3.40 14.68
C PRO A 72 -17.24 4.53 15.04
N ARG A 73 -15.99 4.45 14.57
CA ARG A 73 -14.94 5.40 14.96
C ARG A 73 -14.93 6.68 14.13
N TYR A 74 -15.06 6.58 12.81
CA TYR A 74 -14.76 7.68 11.88
C TYR A 74 -15.98 8.36 11.24
N LEU A 75 -17.14 7.70 11.20
CA LEU A 75 -18.32 8.28 10.54
C LEU A 75 -19.18 9.10 11.49
N ASP A 76 -19.25 10.43 11.28
CA ASP A 76 -20.09 11.35 12.06
C ASP A 76 -21.54 11.48 11.54
N VAL A 77 -22.13 10.34 11.22
CA VAL A 77 -23.54 10.21 10.77
C VAL A 77 -24.38 9.61 11.90
N ASP A 78 -25.68 9.95 11.96
CA ASP A 78 -26.62 9.37 12.93
C ASP A 78 -26.63 7.83 12.80
N GLY A 79 -26.67 7.12 13.92
CA GLY A 79 -26.65 5.66 13.94
C GLY A 79 -27.83 5.02 13.20
N ARG A 80 -28.97 5.71 13.08
CA ARG A 80 -30.11 5.25 12.27
C ARG A 80 -29.83 5.28 10.78
N ASP A 81 -29.08 6.27 10.31
CA ASP A 81 -28.71 6.37 8.90
C ASP A 81 -27.56 5.40 8.56
N LEU A 82 -26.75 5.02 9.56
CA LEU A 82 -25.67 4.04 9.40
C LEU A 82 -26.14 2.58 9.46
N SER A 83 -27.39 2.29 9.86
CA SER A 83 -27.85 0.91 10.01
C SER A 83 -27.82 0.11 8.69
N GLY A 84 -27.85 0.80 7.55
CA GLY A 84 -27.72 0.20 6.22
C GLY A 84 -26.29 -0.12 5.79
N ALA A 85 -25.26 0.20 6.59
CA ALA A 85 -23.86 0.00 6.21
C ALA A 85 -23.50 -1.44 5.78
N PRO A 86 -24.00 -2.52 6.42
CA PRO A 86 -23.74 -3.88 5.94
C PRO A 86 -24.27 -4.14 4.52
N ASP A 87 -25.46 -3.63 4.19
CA ASP A 87 -26.06 -3.81 2.87
C ASP A 87 -25.35 -2.96 1.81
N VAL A 88 -24.94 -1.74 2.15
CA VAL A 88 -24.12 -0.89 1.27
C VAL A 88 -22.76 -1.53 1.00
N LEU A 89 -22.11 -2.12 2.01
CA LEU A 89 -20.86 -2.85 1.81
C LEU A 89 -21.07 -4.07 0.91
N ARG A 90 -22.14 -4.85 1.13
CA ARG A 90 -22.48 -5.99 0.26
C ARG A 90 -22.66 -5.54 -1.19
N HIS A 91 -23.33 -4.41 -1.39
CA HIS A 91 -23.52 -3.81 -2.70
C HIS A 91 -22.20 -3.46 -3.38
N LEU A 92 -21.30 -2.79 -2.64
CA LEU A 92 -19.97 -2.44 -3.11
C LEU A 92 -19.17 -3.66 -3.53
N LEU A 93 -19.17 -4.74 -2.73
CA LEU A 93 -18.42 -5.95 -3.06
C LEU A 93 -18.96 -6.66 -4.31
N ARG A 94 -20.28 -6.65 -4.52
CA ARG A 94 -20.90 -7.17 -5.75
C ARG A 94 -20.56 -6.32 -6.96
N PHE A 95 -20.62 -4.99 -6.83
CA PHE A 95 -20.15 -4.06 -7.86
C PHE A 95 -18.69 -4.34 -8.25
N ILE A 96 -17.79 -4.53 -7.27
CA ILE A 96 -16.38 -4.86 -7.52
C ILE A 96 -16.24 -6.18 -8.30
N GLY A 97 -17.04 -7.19 -7.97
CA GLY A 97 -17.08 -8.47 -8.70
C GLY A 97 -17.54 -8.30 -10.14
N ASP A 98 -18.71 -7.68 -10.34
CA ASP A 98 -19.33 -7.50 -11.66
C ASP A 98 -18.52 -6.59 -12.59
N TYR A 99 -17.78 -5.64 -12.04
CA TYR A 99 -16.85 -4.79 -12.79
C TYR A 99 -15.49 -5.47 -13.07
N GLY A 100 -15.29 -6.72 -12.62
CA GLY A 100 -14.03 -7.45 -12.78
C GLY A 100 -12.87 -6.82 -12.03
N LEU A 101 -13.14 -6.12 -10.92
CA LEU A 101 -12.13 -5.41 -10.11
C LEU A 101 -11.68 -6.20 -8.89
N ARG A 102 -12.31 -7.35 -8.62
CA ARG A 102 -11.99 -8.21 -7.48
C ARG A 102 -10.53 -8.70 -7.59
N ASP A 103 -9.82 -8.61 -6.47
CA ASP A 103 -8.55 -9.32 -6.30
C ASP A 103 -8.85 -10.77 -5.86
N PRO A 104 -8.54 -11.80 -6.67
CA PRO A 104 -8.85 -13.20 -6.39
C PRO A 104 -8.10 -13.76 -5.18
N ARG A 105 -7.03 -13.09 -4.73
CA ARG A 105 -6.26 -13.47 -3.54
C ARG A 105 -6.99 -13.07 -2.25
N GLY A 106 -8.01 -12.24 -2.36
CA GLY A 106 -8.96 -11.90 -1.31
C GLY A 106 -9.86 -13.08 -0.89
N GLY A 107 -10.74 -12.83 0.07
CA GLY A 107 -11.82 -13.76 0.42
C GLY A 107 -12.73 -14.02 -0.78
N THR A 108 -13.34 -15.20 -0.83
CA THR A 108 -14.35 -15.49 -1.86
C THR A 108 -15.58 -14.60 -1.67
N PRO A 109 -16.41 -14.37 -2.71
CA PRO A 109 -17.67 -13.64 -2.54
C PRO A 109 -18.55 -14.24 -1.44
N ALA A 110 -18.60 -15.57 -1.33
CA ALA A 110 -19.35 -16.28 -0.30
C ALA A 110 -18.78 -16.04 1.11
N ASP A 111 -17.46 -16.12 1.28
CA ASP A 111 -16.82 -15.87 2.58
C ASP A 111 -17.04 -14.42 3.04
N ASN A 112 -16.94 -13.48 2.10
CA ASN A 112 -17.16 -12.07 2.36
C ASN A 112 -18.62 -11.78 2.72
N GLU A 113 -19.60 -12.34 2.00
CA GLU A 113 -21.02 -12.21 2.36
C GLU A 113 -21.32 -12.81 3.73
N ALA A 114 -20.76 -13.97 4.06
CA ALA A 114 -20.91 -14.58 5.38
C ALA A 114 -20.29 -13.71 6.50
N ALA A 115 -19.15 -13.07 6.24
CA ALA A 115 -18.53 -12.13 7.16
C ALA A 115 -19.38 -10.88 7.38
N ILE A 116 -20.05 -10.38 6.34
CA ILE A 116 -21.01 -9.27 6.46
C ILE A 116 -22.17 -9.70 7.36
N ASP A 117 -22.75 -10.88 7.15
CA ASP A 117 -23.87 -11.37 7.97
C ASP A 117 -23.48 -11.51 9.45
N ASP A 118 -22.27 -12.00 9.72
CA ASP A 118 -21.78 -12.12 11.09
C ASP A 118 -21.51 -10.76 11.75
N ALA A 119 -20.89 -9.83 11.02
CA ALA A 119 -20.65 -8.48 11.50
C ALA A 119 -21.98 -7.71 11.70
N ALA A 120 -22.95 -7.86 10.80
CA ALA A 120 -24.25 -7.21 10.86
C ALA A 120 -25.01 -7.52 12.16
N ARG A 121 -24.87 -8.75 12.70
CA ARG A 121 -25.47 -9.12 14.00
C ARG A 121 -24.88 -8.33 15.18
N ARG A 122 -23.60 -7.96 15.10
CA ARG A 122 -22.85 -7.26 16.16
C ARG A 122 -22.84 -5.74 15.95
N PHE A 123 -23.12 -5.29 14.73
CA PHE A 123 -23.00 -3.91 14.30
C PHE A 123 -23.86 -2.91 15.11
N PRO A 124 -25.13 -3.18 15.46
CA PRO A 124 -25.91 -2.26 16.30
C PRO A 124 -25.28 -2.02 17.68
N ALA A 125 -24.69 -3.06 18.28
CA ALA A 125 -23.99 -2.92 19.55
C ALA A 125 -22.71 -2.10 19.40
N ALA A 126 -21.95 -2.32 18.32
CA ALA A 126 -20.75 -1.52 18.03
C ALA A 126 -21.06 -0.04 17.78
N LEU A 127 -22.18 0.29 17.11
CA LEU A 127 -22.63 1.68 16.90
C LEU A 127 -23.08 2.38 18.19
N ALA A 128 -23.47 1.62 19.22
CA ALA A 128 -23.90 2.12 20.52
C ALA A 128 -22.73 2.26 21.52
N ASP A 129 -21.60 1.63 21.25
CA ASP A 129 -20.42 1.59 22.11
C ASP A 129 -19.63 2.91 22.04
N LEU A 130 -19.72 3.72 23.09
CA LEU A 130 -19.06 5.03 23.18
C LEU A 130 -17.52 4.92 23.22
N GLU A 131 -16.98 3.80 23.71
CA GLU A 131 -15.52 3.61 23.83
C GLU A 131 -14.85 3.46 22.45
N ARG A 132 -15.62 3.08 21.43
CA ARG A 132 -15.16 2.93 20.04
C ARG A 132 -15.18 4.23 19.25
N PHE A 133 -15.80 5.29 19.77
CA PHE A 133 -15.91 6.53 19.01
C PHE A 133 -14.56 7.24 18.93
N GLY A 134 -14.30 7.85 17.77
CA GLY A 134 -13.28 8.88 17.68
C GLY A 134 -13.67 10.09 18.53
N VAL A 135 -12.66 10.84 18.98
CA VAL A 135 -12.80 12.08 19.78
C VAL A 135 -13.82 13.03 19.15
N ASP A 136 -13.71 13.26 17.85
CA ASP A 136 -14.58 14.19 17.14
C ASP A 136 -16.04 13.72 17.09
N ARG A 137 -16.29 12.43 16.89
CA ARG A 137 -17.65 11.87 16.92
C ARG A 137 -18.26 11.92 18.32
N TYR A 138 -17.47 11.66 19.36
CA TYR A 138 -17.90 11.82 20.75
C TYR A 138 -18.39 13.25 21.01
N TRP A 139 -17.57 14.24 20.62
CA TRP A 139 -17.93 15.65 20.78
C TRP A 139 -19.10 16.09 19.90
N GLY A 140 -19.17 15.59 18.66
CA GLY A 140 -20.28 15.85 17.74
C GLY A 140 -21.62 15.34 18.26
N ARG A 141 -21.67 14.10 18.79
CA ARG A 141 -22.90 13.59 19.44
C ARG A 141 -23.25 14.35 20.71
N LEU A 142 -22.26 14.68 21.54
CA LEU A 142 -22.50 15.44 22.76
C LEU A 142 -23.09 16.83 22.42
N ALA A 143 -22.55 17.50 21.39
CA ALA A 143 -23.08 18.76 20.87
C ALA A 143 -24.54 18.62 20.42
N ARG A 144 -24.86 17.59 19.61
CA ARG A 144 -26.23 17.34 19.13
C ARG A 144 -27.20 17.04 20.28
N ARG A 145 -26.80 16.28 21.30
CA ARG A 145 -27.62 16.03 22.51
C ARG A 145 -27.96 17.32 23.25
N HIS A 146 -27.08 18.31 23.20
CA HIS A 146 -27.30 19.64 23.76
C HIS A 146 -27.89 20.65 22.75
N GLY A 147 -28.36 20.19 21.59
CA GLY A 147 -28.99 21.02 20.57
C GLY A 147 -28.03 21.97 19.85
N VAL A 148 -26.72 21.68 19.89
CA VAL A 148 -25.68 22.46 19.23
C VAL A 148 -25.30 21.80 17.90
N THR A 149 -25.47 22.54 16.81
CA THR A 149 -24.95 22.14 15.50
C THR A 149 -23.48 22.50 15.41
N VAL A 150 -22.66 21.54 14.97
CA VAL A 150 -21.22 21.73 14.72
C VAL A 150 -21.03 21.77 13.21
N ASP A 151 -20.72 22.94 12.68
CA ASP A 151 -20.57 23.17 11.23
C ASP A 151 -19.09 23.34 10.82
N GLY A 152 -18.15 23.07 11.74
CA GLY A 152 -16.71 23.11 11.47
C GLY A 152 -15.83 23.09 12.71
N PRO A 153 -14.49 23.05 12.54
CA PRO A 153 -13.53 22.85 13.62
C PRO A 153 -13.59 23.92 14.71
N GLU A 154 -13.89 25.17 14.35
CA GLU A 154 -14.00 26.28 15.31
C GLU A 154 -15.25 26.17 16.19
N SER A 155 -16.38 25.78 15.58
CA SER A 155 -17.64 25.55 16.32
C SER A 155 -17.52 24.35 17.28
N LEU A 156 -16.77 23.32 16.88
CA LEU A 156 -16.46 22.16 17.70
C LEU A 156 -15.60 22.57 18.91
N ARG A 157 -14.52 23.33 18.69
CA ARG A 157 -13.65 23.84 19.75
C ARG A 157 -14.40 24.74 20.74
N ALA A 158 -15.28 25.61 20.23
CA ALA A 158 -16.11 26.47 21.09
C ALA A 158 -17.05 25.65 21.97
N PHE A 159 -17.65 24.59 21.42
CA PHE A 159 -18.47 23.65 22.19
C PHE A 159 -17.64 22.88 23.23
N GLN A 160 -16.48 22.34 22.86
CA GLN A 160 -15.55 21.64 23.76
C GLN A 160 -15.17 22.51 24.97
N GLN A 161 -14.74 23.75 24.72
CA GLN A 161 -14.38 24.69 25.78
C GLN A 161 -15.56 25.01 26.70
N ARG A 162 -16.77 25.14 26.14
CA ARG A 162 -17.99 25.35 26.91
C ARG A 162 -18.34 24.12 27.75
N ALA A 163 -18.29 22.92 27.18
CA ALA A 163 -18.61 21.67 27.86
C ALA A 163 -17.67 21.39 29.04
N VAL A 164 -16.37 21.68 28.89
CA VAL A 164 -15.39 21.59 29.98
C VAL A 164 -15.64 22.64 31.07
N ARG A 165 -15.99 23.87 30.69
CA ARG A 165 -16.28 24.96 31.64
C ARG A 165 -17.58 24.75 32.42
N GLU A 166 -18.59 24.21 31.76
CA GLU A 166 -19.95 24.03 32.30
C GLU A 166 -20.17 22.63 32.91
N GLY A 167 -19.24 21.69 32.73
CA GLY A 167 -19.36 20.32 33.26
C GLY A 167 -20.50 19.51 32.64
N LEU A 168 -20.71 19.64 31.31
CA LEU A 168 -21.84 19.01 30.60
C LEU A 168 -21.64 17.49 30.42
N ASP A 169 -22.32 16.66 31.22
CA ASP A 169 -22.50 15.20 31.02
C ASP A 169 -21.24 14.43 30.55
N LEU A 170 -20.04 14.88 30.92
CA LEU A 170 -18.78 14.22 30.58
C LEU A 170 -18.59 13.05 31.53
N ASP A 171 -18.80 11.81 31.07
CA ASP A 171 -18.35 10.64 31.81
C ASP A 171 -16.80 10.61 31.78
N PRO A 172 -16.12 10.78 32.92
CA PRO A 172 -14.67 10.79 32.96
C PRO A 172 -14.05 9.46 32.50
N GLY A 173 -14.76 8.34 32.66
CA GLY A 173 -14.32 7.01 32.22
C GLY A 173 -14.37 6.88 30.69
N THR A 174 -15.49 7.26 30.07
CA THR A 174 -15.65 7.27 28.61
C THR A 174 -14.72 8.31 27.97
N PHE A 175 -14.63 9.51 28.51
CA PHE A 175 -13.72 10.53 27.97
C PHE A 175 -12.26 10.09 28.07
N ALA A 176 -11.83 9.44 29.16
CA ALA A 176 -10.48 8.87 29.28
C ALA A 176 -10.22 7.68 28.34
N ALA A 177 -11.27 6.94 27.94
CA ALA A 177 -11.19 5.87 26.94
C ALA A 177 -11.16 6.42 25.50
N VAL A 178 -11.76 7.60 25.29
CA VAL A 178 -11.74 8.34 24.02
C VAL A 178 -10.55 9.31 23.92
N ASP A 179 -9.88 9.61 25.04
CA ASP A 179 -8.80 10.60 25.17
C ASP A 179 -7.67 10.35 24.16
N PRO A 180 -7.31 11.34 23.33
CA PRO A 180 -6.26 11.23 22.31
C PRO A 180 -4.85 11.01 22.89
N THR A 181 -4.65 11.08 24.20
CA THR A 181 -3.38 10.75 24.87
C THR A 181 -3.30 9.29 25.36
N ARG A 182 -4.44 8.59 25.45
CA ARG A 182 -4.54 7.18 25.88
C ARG A 182 -4.95 6.24 24.77
N GLN A 183 -5.81 6.71 23.87
CA GLN A 183 -5.74 6.23 22.51
C GLN A 183 -4.39 6.73 22.02
N LEU A 184 -3.39 5.83 21.90
CA LEU A 184 -2.36 6.05 20.87
C LEU A 184 -3.14 6.59 19.68
N PRO A 185 -2.84 7.80 19.17
CA PRO A 185 -3.57 8.27 18.03
C PRO A 185 -3.38 7.15 17.01
N TRP A 186 -4.45 6.44 16.70
CA TRP A 186 -4.50 5.68 15.48
C TRP A 186 -4.61 6.78 14.43
N GLN A 187 -3.46 7.38 14.14
CA GLN A 187 -3.20 7.96 12.86
C GLN A 187 -3.28 6.77 11.91
N PRO A 188 -4.07 6.84 10.83
CA PRO A 188 -4.03 5.81 9.80
C PRO A 188 -2.55 5.58 9.47
N ASN A 189 -2.02 4.39 9.81
CA ASN A 189 -0.59 4.04 9.83
C ASN A 189 0.27 5.09 9.11
N GLU A 190 0.88 6.03 9.87
CA GLU A 190 1.78 7.02 9.26
C GLU A 190 2.96 6.33 8.55
N GLU A 191 3.18 5.05 8.82
CA GLU A 191 4.05 4.17 8.03
C GLU A 191 3.19 3.02 7.47
N ARG A 192 2.43 3.29 6.41
CA ARG A 192 1.91 2.20 5.55
C ARG A 192 3.14 1.41 5.09
N ALA A 193 3.12 0.09 5.31
CA ALA A 193 4.18 -0.73 4.75
C ALA A 193 4.12 -0.63 3.22
N PRO A 194 5.26 -0.43 2.54
CA PRO A 194 5.28 -0.35 1.09
C PRO A 194 4.63 -1.59 0.47
N ALA A 195 3.93 -1.40 -0.64
CA ALA A 195 3.32 -2.48 -1.39
C ALA A 195 4.39 -3.56 -1.68
N GLN A 196 4.05 -4.82 -1.38
CA GLN A 196 4.96 -5.92 -1.61
C GLN A 196 4.75 -6.47 -3.02
N LEU A 197 5.84 -6.66 -3.73
CA LEU A 197 5.82 -7.27 -5.06
C LEU A 197 5.58 -8.78 -4.92
N PRO A 198 4.91 -9.40 -5.91
CA PRO A 198 4.77 -10.84 -5.94
C PRO A 198 6.14 -11.52 -6.04
N VAL A 199 6.32 -12.63 -5.32
CA VAL A 199 7.59 -13.37 -5.28
C VAL A 199 7.44 -14.75 -5.90
N GLU A 200 8.49 -15.28 -6.50
CA GLU A 200 8.55 -16.69 -6.88
C GLU A 200 9.00 -17.52 -5.68
N LEU A 201 8.29 -18.62 -5.39
CA LEU A 201 8.70 -19.59 -4.39
C LEU A 201 8.87 -20.97 -5.03
N PRO A 202 9.88 -21.75 -4.61
CA PRO A 202 10.04 -23.11 -5.08
C PRO A 202 8.97 -24.04 -4.49
N GLU A 203 8.84 -25.21 -5.09
CA GLU A 203 8.00 -26.30 -4.58
C GLU A 203 8.25 -26.62 -3.10
N PRO A 204 7.21 -26.90 -2.29
CA PRO A 204 7.34 -27.13 -0.84
C PRO A 204 8.37 -28.19 -0.45
N ARG A 205 8.57 -29.21 -1.28
CA ARG A 205 9.57 -30.26 -1.04
C ARG A 205 11.01 -29.72 -1.05
N ARG A 206 11.29 -28.71 -1.87
CA ARG A 206 12.61 -28.05 -1.93
C ARG A 206 12.85 -27.21 -0.68
N LEU A 207 11.85 -26.48 -0.20
CA LEU A 207 11.92 -25.74 1.07
C LEU A 207 12.24 -26.68 2.25
N VAL A 208 11.56 -27.83 2.34
CA VAL A 208 11.81 -28.83 3.39
C VAL A 208 13.23 -29.40 3.29
N ALA A 209 13.72 -29.66 2.07
CA ALA A 209 15.09 -30.16 1.86
C ALA A 209 16.14 -29.12 2.25
N GLU A 210 15.91 -27.84 1.96
CA GLU A 210 16.75 -26.72 2.36
C GLU A 210 16.81 -26.57 3.89
N ALA A 211 15.66 -26.51 4.56
CA ALA A 211 15.59 -26.42 6.02
C ALA A 211 16.29 -27.60 6.71
N ASN A 212 16.19 -28.81 6.18
CA ASN A 212 16.87 -29.98 6.75
C ASN A 212 18.40 -29.94 6.60
N ARG A 213 18.93 -29.26 5.58
CA ARG A 213 20.39 -29.12 5.38
C ARG A 213 20.98 -28.01 6.25
N ASN A 214 20.15 -27.15 6.83
CA ASN A 214 20.60 -26.01 7.59
C ASN A 214 21.39 -26.39 8.85
N VAL A 215 22.52 -25.72 9.07
CA VAL A 215 23.44 -25.99 10.18
C VAL A 215 22.85 -25.67 11.55
N VAL A 216 22.07 -24.60 11.66
CA VAL A 216 21.42 -24.17 12.90
C VAL A 216 20.34 -25.17 13.33
N ILE A 217 19.58 -25.71 12.37
CA ILE A 217 18.60 -26.78 12.60
C ILE A 217 19.27 -28.05 13.13
N ARG A 218 20.38 -28.46 12.51
CA ARG A 218 21.18 -29.59 12.99
C ARG A 218 21.70 -29.33 14.41
N ARG A 219 22.29 -28.15 14.67
CA ARG A 219 22.79 -27.75 16.00
C ARG A 219 21.68 -27.77 17.06
N ALA A 220 20.47 -27.32 16.74
CA ALA A 220 19.34 -27.34 17.66
C ALA A 220 18.94 -28.78 18.05
N ARG A 221 18.89 -29.70 17.07
CA ARG A 221 18.65 -31.13 17.32
C ARG A 221 19.77 -31.75 18.16
N THR A 222 21.02 -31.48 17.81
CA THR A 222 22.20 -31.94 18.55
C THR A 222 22.21 -31.43 20.00
N LEU A 223 21.80 -30.20 20.27
CA LEU A 223 21.66 -29.68 21.64
C LEU A 223 20.64 -30.50 22.44
N ILE A 224 19.48 -30.84 21.84
CA ILE A 224 18.46 -31.63 22.53
C ILE A 224 18.97 -33.03 22.87
N ASP A 225 19.66 -33.67 21.92
CA ASP A 225 20.28 -34.98 22.14
C ASP A 225 21.34 -34.92 23.25
N TRP A 226 22.17 -33.87 23.24
CA TRP A 226 23.22 -33.64 24.23
C TRP A 226 22.70 -33.36 25.65
N LEU A 227 21.56 -32.68 25.77
CA LEU A 227 20.90 -32.43 27.06
C LEU A 227 20.26 -33.70 27.63
N GLY A 228 19.77 -34.59 26.77
CA GLY A 228 19.02 -35.78 27.14
C GLY A 228 17.71 -35.48 27.90
N GLU A 229 17.01 -36.54 28.34
CA GLU A 229 15.75 -36.38 29.08
C GLU A 229 15.94 -35.77 30.48
N GLY A 230 17.07 -36.07 31.12
CA GLY A 230 17.41 -35.60 32.47
C GLY A 230 17.88 -34.15 32.55
N GLY A 231 18.15 -33.50 31.41
CA GLY A 231 18.74 -32.17 31.35
C GLY A 231 20.13 -32.08 32.01
N ARG A 232 20.74 -30.89 32.03
CA ARG A 232 22.04 -30.63 32.67
C ARG A 232 21.96 -29.52 33.72
N PRO A 233 22.76 -29.57 34.81
CA PRO A 233 22.72 -28.56 35.87
C PRO A 233 23.15 -27.18 35.39
N VAL A 234 22.52 -26.13 35.92
CA VAL A 234 22.87 -24.72 35.66
C VAL A 234 23.01 -23.93 36.95
N ASP A 235 23.80 -22.86 36.91
CA ASP A 235 24.01 -21.94 38.03
C ASP A 235 22.76 -21.08 38.35
N SER A 236 22.91 -20.15 39.30
CA SER A 236 21.87 -19.18 39.68
C SER A 236 21.44 -18.28 38.54
N GLU A 237 22.36 -17.95 37.62
CA GLU A 237 22.12 -17.16 36.41
C GLU A 237 21.54 -17.99 35.25
N GLY A 238 21.48 -19.32 35.39
CA GLY A 238 20.98 -20.24 34.37
C GLY A 238 21.99 -20.57 33.27
N ARG A 239 23.29 -20.44 33.56
CA ARG A 239 24.41 -20.85 32.71
C ARG A 239 24.90 -22.25 33.10
N LEU A 240 25.38 -22.99 32.12
CA LEU A 240 26.02 -24.29 32.35
C LEU A 240 27.40 -24.09 33.00
N ALA A 241 27.91 -25.13 33.64
CA ALA A 241 29.29 -25.12 34.14
C ALA A 241 30.29 -24.96 32.98
N GLU A 242 31.44 -24.33 33.24
CA GLU A 242 32.46 -24.08 32.20
C GLU A 242 32.85 -25.33 31.38
N PRO A 243 33.09 -26.51 31.99
CA PRO A 243 33.40 -27.72 31.22
C PRO A 243 32.26 -28.15 30.30
N ASP A 244 31.00 -28.05 30.77
CA ASP A 244 29.82 -28.37 29.97
C ASP A 244 29.66 -27.39 28.79
N ARG A 245 30.00 -26.11 28.99
CA ARG A 245 29.98 -25.12 27.90
C ARG A 245 31.04 -25.38 26.85
N GLN A 246 32.25 -25.77 27.26
CA GLN A 246 33.33 -26.16 26.33
C GLN A 246 32.97 -27.42 25.55
N GLU A 247 32.44 -28.44 26.24
CA GLU A 247 31.92 -29.66 25.61
C GLU A 247 30.82 -29.34 24.59
N LEU A 248 29.87 -28.47 24.97
CA LEU A 248 28.79 -28.06 24.09
C LEU A 248 29.28 -27.28 22.88
N ALA A 249 30.20 -26.33 23.06
CA ALA A 249 30.79 -25.57 21.95
C ALA A 249 31.46 -26.51 20.93
N GLY A 250 32.25 -27.48 21.41
CA GLY A 250 32.84 -28.50 20.55
C GLY A 250 31.80 -29.38 19.85
N THR A 251 30.75 -29.79 20.56
CA THR A 251 29.67 -30.64 20.02
C THR A 251 28.86 -29.93 18.93
N LEU A 252 28.62 -28.62 19.09
CA LEU A 252 27.88 -27.81 18.13
C LEU A 252 28.77 -27.27 16.98
N GLY A 253 30.08 -27.48 17.06
CA GLY A 253 31.06 -26.90 16.12
C GLY A 253 31.04 -25.37 16.15
N LEU A 254 31.06 -24.80 17.36
CA LEU A 254 31.15 -23.36 17.61
C LEU A 254 32.60 -23.01 17.99
N SER A 255 33.04 -21.82 17.60
CA SER A 255 34.44 -21.40 17.76
C SER A 255 34.74 -20.93 19.18
N GLU A 256 33.72 -20.41 19.88
CA GLU A 256 33.87 -19.82 21.21
C GLU A 256 32.80 -20.28 22.20
N ILE A 257 33.16 -20.34 23.48
CA ILE A 257 32.25 -20.64 24.59
C ILE A 257 31.08 -19.63 24.66
N ALA A 258 31.37 -18.35 24.38
CA ALA A 258 30.37 -17.31 24.36
C ALA A 258 29.31 -17.50 23.25
N GLU A 259 29.64 -18.18 22.16
CA GLU A 259 28.67 -18.56 21.12
C GLU A 259 27.70 -19.63 21.63
N ALA A 260 28.18 -20.60 22.41
CA ALA A 260 27.34 -21.64 23.00
C ALA A 260 26.31 -21.04 23.98
N ASP A 261 26.73 -20.08 24.81
CA ASP A 261 25.81 -19.36 25.73
C ASP A 261 24.72 -18.60 24.96
N ARG A 262 25.10 -17.88 23.88
CA ARG A 262 24.14 -17.18 23.02
C ARG A 262 23.19 -18.14 22.30
N PHE A 263 23.71 -19.28 21.84
CA PHE A 263 22.89 -20.31 21.20
C PHE A 263 21.87 -20.89 22.19
N ILE A 264 22.25 -21.16 23.43
CA ILE A 264 21.32 -21.58 24.49
C ILE A 264 20.24 -20.53 24.72
N ASP A 265 20.61 -19.26 24.82
CA ASP A 265 19.65 -18.18 25.03
C ASP A 265 18.68 -18.05 23.85
N TRP A 266 19.16 -18.28 22.62
CA TRP A 266 18.31 -18.38 21.44
C TRP A 266 17.34 -19.56 21.54
N MET A 267 17.81 -20.76 21.92
CA MET A 267 16.95 -21.93 22.11
C MET A 267 15.94 -21.75 23.25
N LYS A 268 16.27 -20.99 24.31
CA LYS A 268 15.33 -20.61 25.36
C LYS A 268 14.22 -19.70 24.82
N LYS A 269 14.60 -18.68 24.03
CA LYS A 269 13.64 -17.75 23.40
C LYS A 269 12.74 -18.42 22.38
N ALA A 270 13.31 -19.29 21.55
CA ALA A 270 12.55 -20.18 20.68
C ALA A 270 11.74 -21.23 21.46
N ARG A 271 11.75 -21.24 22.80
CA ARG A 271 11.00 -22.19 23.65
C ARG A 271 11.27 -23.65 23.26
N ILE A 272 12.52 -23.96 22.91
CA ILE A 272 13.00 -25.32 22.64
C ILE A 272 13.56 -25.94 23.91
N VAL A 273 14.27 -25.14 24.71
CA VAL A 273 14.78 -25.51 26.04
C VAL A 273 14.26 -24.56 27.10
N ARG A 274 14.28 -24.98 28.36
CA ARG A 274 13.93 -24.13 29.51
C ARG A 274 14.78 -24.45 30.72
N ARG A 275 14.93 -23.47 31.62
CA ARG A 275 15.42 -23.71 32.97
C ARG A 275 14.27 -24.21 33.85
N PHE A 276 14.48 -25.33 34.53
CA PHE A 276 13.55 -25.88 35.50
C PHE A 276 14.32 -26.57 36.63
N ARG A 277 14.02 -26.24 37.89
CA ARG A 277 14.66 -26.82 39.09
C ARG A 277 16.20 -26.85 39.02
N GLY A 278 16.82 -25.74 38.63
CA GLY A 278 18.29 -25.62 38.57
C GLY A 278 18.95 -26.42 37.43
N ARG A 279 18.18 -26.85 36.43
CA ARG A 279 18.67 -27.58 35.25
C ARG A 279 18.13 -27.00 33.96
N LEU A 280 18.87 -27.16 32.88
CA LEU A 280 18.44 -26.88 31.50
C LEU A 280 17.82 -28.15 30.91
N HIS A 281 16.55 -28.07 30.50
CA HIS A 281 15.78 -29.20 29.98
C HIS A 281 15.19 -28.91 28.59
N PRO A 282 15.07 -29.93 27.72
CA PRO A 282 14.19 -29.89 26.56
C PRO A 282 12.73 -29.62 26.97
N ILE A 283 12.00 -28.82 26.19
CA ILE A 283 10.57 -28.62 26.38
C ILE A 283 9.81 -29.77 25.70
N ALA A 284 9.06 -30.56 26.48
CA ALA A 284 8.32 -31.71 25.94
C ALA A 284 7.35 -31.34 24.80
N ARG A 285 6.71 -30.16 24.87
CA ARG A 285 5.83 -29.64 23.81
C ARG A 285 6.57 -29.22 22.53
N ALA A 286 7.89 -29.12 22.55
CA ALA A 286 8.70 -28.81 21.36
C ALA A 286 9.01 -30.06 20.52
N LYS A 287 8.72 -31.28 21.02
CA LYS A 287 8.99 -32.54 20.29
C LYS A 287 8.43 -32.57 18.86
N PRO A 288 7.16 -32.19 18.59
CA PRO A 288 6.64 -32.17 17.21
C PRO A 288 7.40 -31.19 16.32
N VAL A 289 7.75 -30.03 16.86
CA VAL A 289 8.49 -28.99 16.12
C VAL A 289 9.91 -29.45 15.79
N LEU A 290 10.57 -30.25 16.63
CA LEU A 290 11.92 -30.76 16.34
C LEU A 290 11.96 -31.72 15.14
N VAL A 291 10.86 -32.42 14.87
CA VAL A 291 10.72 -33.36 13.74
C VAL A 291 10.47 -32.60 12.44
N ASP A 292 9.65 -31.55 12.48
CA ASP A 292 9.34 -30.70 11.33
C ASP A 292 10.41 -29.61 11.14
N ALA A 293 11.22 -29.74 10.09
CA ALA A 293 12.32 -28.82 9.83
C ALA A 293 11.86 -27.38 9.55
N ILE A 294 10.72 -27.19 8.87
CA ILE A 294 10.18 -25.86 8.56
C ILE A 294 9.64 -25.22 9.84
N ALA A 295 8.87 -25.98 10.63
CA ALA A 295 8.35 -25.48 11.90
C ALA A 295 9.48 -25.12 12.88
N LEU A 296 10.55 -25.93 12.95
CA LEU A 296 11.71 -25.62 13.76
C LEU A 296 12.40 -24.35 13.26
N TRP A 297 12.63 -24.25 11.95
CA TRP A 297 13.27 -23.08 11.35
C TRP A 297 12.50 -21.80 11.62
N ARG A 298 11.18 -21.79 11.35
CA ARG A 298 10.31 -20.63 11.62
C ARG A 298 10.41 -20.20 13.08
N ARG A 299 10.34 -21.16 14.00
CA ARG A 299 10.42 -20.87 15.44
C ARG A 299 11.77 -20.30 15.88
N LEU A 300 12.86 -20.68 15.21
CA LEU A 300 14.18 -20.09 15.46
C LEU A 300 14.27 -18.68 14.84
N PHE A 301 13.73 -18.49 13.64
CA PHE A 301 13.67 -17.19 12.96
C PHE A 301 12.85 -16.17 13.77
N ASP A 302 11.64 -16.52 14.21
CA ASP A 302 10.76 -15.66 15.01
C ASP A 302 11.40 -15.25 16.35
N ALA A 303 12.23 -16.12 16.93
CA ALA A 303 12.90 -15.86 18.20
C ALA A 303 13.97 -14.75 18.12
N ILE A 304 14.42 -14.37 16.92
CA ILE A 304 15.41 -13.30 16.71
C ILE A 304 14.86 -11.95 17.18
N GLU A 305 13.62 -11.64 16.81
CA GLU A 305 12.94 -10.39 17.19
C GLU A 305 12.78 -10.29 18.72
N GLU A 306 12.41 -11.39 19.38
CA GLU A 306 12.32 -11.45 20.84
C GLU A 306 13.68 -11.25 21.53
N LEU A 307 14.77 -11.73 20.93
CA LEU A 307 16.13 -11.57 21.45
C LEU A 307 16.61 -10.12 21.34
N GLY A 308 16.21 -9.40 20.29
CA GLY A 308 16.72 -8.06 19.97
C GLY A 308 18.26 -8.05 19.96
N GLY A 309 18.90 -7.01 20.49
CA GLY A 309 20.36 -6.90 20.54
C GLY A 309 21.12 -8.04 21.22
N ARG A 310 20.46 -8.92 21.99
CA ARG A 310 21.10 -10.14 22.53
C ARG A 310 21.42 -11.16 21.44
N PHE A 311 20.80 -11.02 20.28
CA PHE A 311 21.15 -11.76 19.07
C PHE A 311 22.46 -11.27 18.44
N LEU A 312 23.04 -10.16 18.89
CA LEU A 312 24.33 -9.69 18.40
C LEU A 312 25.46 -10.05 19.38
N PRO A 313 26.71 -10.19 18.90
CA PRO A 313 27.86 -10.33 19.79
C PRO A 313 28.00 -9.08 20.68
N SER A 314 28.30 -9.27 21.97
CA SER A 314 28.70 -8.14 22.83
C SER A 314 30.18 -7.84 22.60
N GLY A 315 30.49 -6.79 21.84
CA GLY A 315 31.86 -6.35 21.60
C GLY A 315 32.46 -5.54 22.74
N ALA A 316 33.80 -5.40 22.76
CA ALA A 316 34.54 -4.62 23.76
C ALA A 316 34.23 -3.10 23.76
N GLY A 317 33.48 -2.60 22.77
CA GLY A 317 33.16 -1.19 22.58
C GLY A 317 31.77 -0.75 23.04
N GLY A 318 31.07 -1.58 23.83
CA GLY A 318 29.68 -1.30 24.24
C GLY A 318 28.65 -1.73 23.18
N LYS A 319 27.37 -1.48 23.46
CA LYS A 319 26.25 -1.77 22.53
C LYS A 319 26.16 -0.66 21.49
N SER A 320 26.07 -1.03 20.20
CA SER A 320 25.75 -0.05 19.14
C SER A 320 24.29 0.41 19.24
N ALA A 321 23.95 1.48 18.50
CA ALA A 321 22.56 1.90 18.34
C ALA A 321 21.70 0.77 17.72
N LEU A 322 22.23 0.06 16.73
CA LEU A 322 21.56 -1.12 16.16
C LEU A 322 21.24 -2.18 17.22
N ALA A 323 22.14 -2.47 18.16
CA ALA A 323 21.86 -3.46 19.20
C ALA A 323 20.73 -3.04 20.16
N ARG A 324 20.47 -1.74 20.30
CA ARG A 324 19.32 -1.26 21.08
C ARG A 324 18.03 -1.40 20.29
N ASP A 325 18.07 -1.03 19.01
CA ASP A 325 16.88 -0.84 18.17
C ASP A 325 16.59 -2.06 17.27
N LEU A 326 17.41 -3.12 17.34
CA LEU A 326 17.31 -4.30 16.47
C LEU A 326 15.92 -4.94 16.47
N ARG A 327 15.21 -4.91 17.59
CA ARG A 327 13.86 -5.47 17.65
C ARG A 327 12.91 -4.74 16.72
N ASP A 328 13.03 -3.43 16.67
CA ASP A 328 12.08 -2.55 16.00
C ASP A 328 12.45 -2.44 14.51
N ILE A 329 13.74 -2.35 14.19
CA ILE A 329 14.21 -2.19 12.80
C ILE A 329 14.33 -3.51 12.00
N LEU A 330 14.47 -4.67 12.66
CA LEU A 330 14.66 -5.94 11.95
C LEU A 330 13.48 -6.31 11.04
N PRO A 331 12.20 -6.17 11.45
CA PRO A 331 11.07 -6.36 10.56
C PRO A 331 11.17 -5.50 9.29
N ASP A 332 11.57 -4.23 9.41
CA ASP A 332 11.68 -3.32 8.26
C ASP A 332 12.82 -3.70 7.33
N ILE A 333 13.96 -4.11 7.88
CA ILE A 333 15.07 -4.69 7.11
C ILE A 333 14.59 -5.90 6.30
N LEU A 334 13.89 -6.84 6.95
CA LEU A 334 13.45 -8.08 6.29
C LEU A 334 12.33 -7.81 5.26
N ASN A 335 11.40 -6.91 5.58
CA ASN A 335 10.36 -6.46 4.66
C ASN A 335 10.96 -5.76 3.43
N SER A 336 12.01 -4.96 3.61
CA SER A 336 12.73 -4.32 2.51
C SER A 336 13.39 -5.35 1.60
N LEU A 337 13.92 -6.45 2.14
CA LEU A 337 14.55 -7.51 1.33
C LEU A 337 13.53 -8.43 0.63
N TYR A 338 12.28 -8.50 1.10
CA TYR A 338 11.28 -9.46 0.59
C TYR A 338 10.89 -9.23 -0.87
N SER A 339 10.64 -7.98 -1.24
CA SER A 339 10.09 -7.63 -2.56
C SER A 339 11.13 -7.14 -3.57
N LEU A 340 12.42 -7.16 -3.25
CA LEU A 340 13.41 -6.60 -4.16
C LEU A 340 13.71 -7.56 -5.31
N PRO A 341 13.56 -7.12 -6.57
CA PRO A 341 13.87 -7.96 -7.74
C PRO A 341 15.38 -8.24 -7.86
N SER A 342 16.21 -7.39 -7.25
CA SER A 342 17.66 -7.48 -7.26
C SER A 342 18.23 -7.46 -5.84
N ALA A 343 19.33 -8.18 -5.62
CA ALA A 343 19.96 -8.26 -4.30
C ALA A 343 20.40 -6.86 -3.80
N MET A 344 20.06 -6.54 -2.55
CA MET A 344 20.29 -5.24 -1.93
C MET A 344 21.79 -5.04 -1.60
N PRO A 345 22.41 -3.94 -2.05
CA PRO A 345 23.74 -3.57 -1.60
C PRO A 345 23.78 -3.28 -0.10
N THR A 346 24.63 -3.97 0.65
CA THR A 346 24.72 -3.81 2.11
C THR A 346 25.08 -2.39 2.51
N LYS A 347 25.85 -1.67 1.69
CA LYS A 347 26.20 -0.26 1.87
C LYS A 347 25.03 0.69 1.82
N ARG A 348 24.09 0.44 0.91
CA ARG A 348 22.85 1.23 0.83
C ARG A 348 21.98 1.01 2.05
N LEU A 349 21.86 -0.23 2.47
CA LEU A 349 21.11 -0.60 3.67
C LEU A 349 21.76 -0.06 4.96
N GLU A 350 23.10 -0.04 5.03
CA GLU A 350 23.87 0.54 6.14
C GLU A 350 23.50 2.01 6.40
N GLU A 351 23.37 2.83 5.34
CA GLU A 351 22.98 4.23 5.46
C GLU A 351 21.53 4.40 5.96
N THR A 352 20.60 3.57 5.47
CA THR A 352 19.20 3.61 5.94
C THR A 352 19.09 3.22 7.42
N VAL A 353 19.80 2.16 7.82
CA VAL A 353 19.86 1.70 9.22
C VAL A 353 20.55 2.73 10.12
N TRP A 354 21.59 3.39 9.62
CA TRP A 354 22.26 4.48 10.33
C TRP A 354 21.29 5.63 10.65
N TRP A 355 20.54 6.09 9.66
CA TRP A 355 19.56 7.18 9.86
C TRP A 355 18.44 6.79 10.82
N HIS A 356 17.92 5.56 10.73
CA HIS A 356 16.88 5.10 11.66
C HIS A 356 17.40 5.04 13.12
N CYS A 357 18.52 4.34 13.36
CA CYS A 357 19.01 4.12 14.72
C CYS A 357 19.63 5.38 15.37
N CYS A 358 20.21 6.27 14.57
CA CYS A 358 20.94 7.44 15.08
C CYS A 358 20.19 8.76 14.88
N GLY A 359 19.40 8.91 13.81
CA GLY A 359 18.84 10.20 13.41
C GLY A 359 17.73 10.73 14.32
N ALA A 360 16.99 9.84 14.98
CA ALA A 360 15.93 10.24 15.93
C ALA A 360 16.45 10.48 17.36
N GLU A 361 17.63 9.95 17.69
CA GLU A 361 18.08 9.80 19.07
C GLU A 361 19.38 10.52 19.39
N LEU A 362 20.25 10.66 18.40
CA LEU A 362 21.50 11.39 18.51
C LEU A 362 21.34 12.69 17.74
N ASP A 363 21.73 13.80 18.36
CA ASP A 363 22.02 15.00 17.58
C ASP A 363 23.31 14.74 16.80
N ILE A 364 23.15 14.14 15.62
CA ILE A 364 24.26 13.76 14.75
C ILE A 364 25.10 14.99 14.44
N GLU A 365 24.48 16.18 14.33
CA GLU A 365 25.16 17.44 14.03
C GLU A 365 26.10 17.88 15.17
N GLU A 366 25.74 17.65 16.42
CA GLU A 366 26.56 17.96 17.60
C GLU A 366 27.72 16.97 17.85
N LEU A 367 27.68 15.77 17.26
CA LEU A 367 28.76 14.78 17.42
C LEU A 367 30.04 15.23 16.71
N SER A 368 31.18 15.09 17.40
CA SER A 368 32.49 15.24 16.76
C SER A 368 32.70 14.18 15.68
N LEU A 369 33.56 14.47 14.69
CA LEU A 369 33.89 13.53 13.61
C LEU A 369 34.40 12.18 14.12
N GLU A 370 35.16 12.17 15.21
CA GLU A 370 35.67 10.93 15.82
C GLU A 370 34.53 10.10 16.44
N GLN A 371 33.60 10.75 17.13
CA GLN A 371 32.42 10.08 17.70
C GLN A 371 31.52 9.52 16.59
N ARG A 372 31.24 10.29 15.54
CA ARG A 372 30.43 9.81 14.40
C ARG A 372 31.06 8.57 13.76
N ARG A 373 32.38 8.59 13.53
CA ARG A 373 33.12 7.43 13.01
C ARG A 373 33.03 6.22 13.94
N ALA A 374 33.24 6.42 15.24
CA ALA A 374 33.13 5.33 16.22
C ALA A 374 31.73 4.70 16.26
N HIS A 375 30.67 5.51 16.18
CA HIS A 375 29.29 5.03 16.11
C HIS A 375 29.01 4.27 14.80
N ARG A 376 29.45 4.79 13.64
CA ARG A 376 29.33 4.09 12.35
C ARG A 376 30.06 2.75 12.36
N ASP A 377 31.29 2.72 12.86
CA ASP A 377 32.06 1.47 12.97
C ASP A 377 31.41 0.47 13.92
N ALA A 378 30.80 0.91 15.01
CA ALA A 378 30.04 0.04 15.91
C ALA A 378 28.80 -0.54 15.23
N LEU A 379 28.01 0.28 14.53
CA LEU A 379 26.83 -0.14 13.80
C LEU A 379 27.19 -1.13 12.67
N ARG A 380 28.21 -0.82 11.87
CA ARG A 380 28.67 -1.67 10.77
C ARG A 380 29.14 -3.04 11.23
N ARG A 381 29.84 -3.12 12.37
CA ARG A 381 30.25 -4.40 12.97
C ARG A 381 29.05 -5.24 13.38
N ASP A 382 28.07 -4.62 14.02
CA ASP A 382 26.85 -5.29 14.48
C ASP A 382 25.97 -5.73 13.30
N LEU A 383 25.89 -4.91 12.25
CA LEU A 383 25.17 -5.24 11.01
C LEU A 383 25.85 -6.41 10.28
N THR A 384 27.18 -6.40 10.19
CA THR A 384 27.95 -7.55 9.66
C THR A 384 27.69 -8.82 10.47
N ALA A 385 27.63 -8.71 11.80
CA ALA A 385 27.35 -9.84 12.67
C ALA A 385 25.91 -10.36 12.50
N LEU A 386 24.94 -9.47 12.26
CA LEU A 386 23.57 -9.83 11.90
C LEU A 386 23.55 -10.64 10.60
N TRP A 387 24.22 -10.16 9.55
CA TRP A 387 24.30 -10.86 8.26
C TRP A 387 24.94 -12.24 8.37
N ASN A 388 26.03 -12.36 9.12
CA ASN A 388 26.66 -13.66 9.37
C ASN A 388 25.66 -14.65 9.98
N ARG A 389 24.88 -14.23 10.99
CA ARG A 389 23.94 -15.11 11.69
C ARG A 389 22.70 -15.43 10.86
N LEU A 390 22.15 -14.45 10.15
CA LEU A 390 21.03 -14.68 9.23
C LEU A 390 21.47 -15.63 8.09
N SER A 391 22.70 -15.49 7.59
CA SER A 391 23.26 -16.41 6.59
C SER A 391 23.48 -17.82 7.16
N GLU A 392 23.98 -17.97 8.40
CA GLU A 392 24.08 -19.27 9.06
C GLU A 392 22.71 -19.94 9.28
N LEU A 393 21.69 -19.16 9.64
CA LEU A 393 20.31 -19.63 9.72
C LEU A 393 19.74 -19.97 8.33
N GLY A 394 20.40 -19.57 7.23
CA GLY A 394 19.88 -19.73 5.88
C GLY A 394 18.68 -18.83 5.62
N ALA A 395 18.62 -17.66 6.27
CA ALA A 395 17.60 -16.65 6.04
C ALA A 395 17.98 -15.67 4.93
N ILE A 396 19.28 -15.47 4.68
CA ILE A 396 19.76 -14.63 3.58
C ILE A 396 20.83 -15.33 2.73
N HIS A 397 20.86 -14.98 1.46
CA HIS A 397 22.01 -15.17 0.59
C HIS A 397 22.91 -13.94 0.64
N ARG A 398 24.22 -14.17 0.56
CA ARG A 398 25.25 -13.14 0.46
C ARG A 398 26.02 -13.38 -0.81
N ASP A 399 26.17 -12.34 -1.61
CA ASP A 399 26.93 -12.36 -2.85
C ASP A 399 27.86 -11.14 -2.94
N TRP A 400 28.78 -11.16 -3.88
CA TRP A 400 29.67 -10.05 -4.16
C TRP A 400 29.57 -9.67 -5.64
N GLY A 401 29.07 -8.47 -5.93
CA GLY A 401 28.73 -8.09 -7.28
C GLY A 401 28.52 -6.59 -7.45
N LYS A 402 28.20 -6.19 -8.69
CA LYS A 402 27.80 -4.80 -8.96
C LYS A 402 26.38 -4.60 -8.48
N ALA A 403 26.12 -3.46 -7.85
CA ALA A 403 24.76 -3.05 -7.52
C ALA A 403 23.93 -2.91 -8.80
N ASP A 404 22.67 -3.32 -8.72
CA ASP A 404 21.69 -3.05 -9.77
C ASP A 404 21.50 -1.53 -9.95
N PRO A 405 21.38 -1.02 -11.20
CA PRO A 405 21.14 0.40 -11.46
C PRO A 405 19.95 1.00 -10.70
N VAL A 406 18.95 0.21 -10.30
CA VAL A 406 17.82 0.68 -9.49
C VAL A 406 18.27 1.28 -8.14
N PHE A 407 19.38 0.79 -7.58
CA PHE A 407 19.93 1.31 -6.32
C PHE A 407 20.80 2.55 -6.50
N LEU A 408 20.98 3.02 -7.74
CA LEU A 408 21.70 4.23 -8.08
C LEU A 408 20.76 5.33 -8.60
N SER A 409 19.49 5.03 -8.92
CA SER A 409 18.61 5.96 -9.63
C SER A 409 18.34 7.23 -8.84
N ASP A 410 18.04 7.11 -7.55
CA ASP A 410 17.82 8.22 -6.61
C ASP A 410 19.12 8.90 -6.16
N LEU A 411 20.26 8.23 -6.33
CA LEU A 411 21.59 8.78 -6.03
C LEU A 411 22.24 9.45 -7.25
N SER A 412 21.62 9.36 -8.43
CA SER A 412 22.13 9.89 -9.69
C SER A 412 21.36 11.14 -10.11
N GLY A 413 22.03 12.28 -10.24
CA GLY A 413 21.39 13.54 -10.64
C GLY A 413 21.90 14.74 -9.85
N ASP A 414 21.06 15.77 -9.70
CA ASP A 414 21.29 16.94 -8.83
C ASP A 414 21.02 16.65 -7.34
N GLY A 415 20.63 15.42 -7.00
CA GLY A 415 20.43 14.93 -5.63
C GLY A 415 19.08 15.31 -5.02
N LEU A 416 18.16 15.90 -5.79
CA LEU A 416 16.85 16.33 -5.27
C LEU A 416 15.94 15.17 -4.84
N ASP A 417 16.10 14.00 -5.47
CA ASP A 417 15.30 12.80 -5.17
C ASP A 417 15.98 11.86 -4.15
N SER A 418 17.21 12.18 -3.71
CA SER A 418 17.94 11.35 -2.75
C SER A 418 17.37 11.56 -1.34
N PRO A 419 17.17 10.47 -0.56
CA PRO A 419 16.76 10.59 0.84
C PRO A 419 17.93 11.01 1.77
N PHE A 420 19.15 11.16 1.24
CA PHE A 420 20.36 11.48 1.99
C PHE A 420 20.88 12.87 1.68
N ASP A 421 21.73 13.42 2.57
CA ASP A 421 22.42 14.68 2.29
C ASP A 421 23.35 14.56 1.06
N PRO A 422 23.72 15.69 0.41
CA PRO A 422 24.48 15.67 -0.84
C PRO A 422 25.84 14.95 -0.75
N ASP A 423 26.53 15.05 0.39
CA ASP A 423 27.85 14.44 0.58
C ASP A 423 27.69 12.92 0.69
N THR A 424 26.79 12.45 1.55
CA THR A 424 26.45 11.02 1.68
C THR A 424 25.95 10.44 0.36
N THR A 425 25.13 11.19 -0.39
CA THR A 425 24.62 10.78 -1.70
C THR A 425 25.75 10.56 -2.70
N ALA A 426 26.70 11.49 -2.78
CA ALA A 426 27.84 11.40 -3.69
C ALA A 426 28.79 10.25 -3.33
N GLU A 427 29.08 10.08 -2.04
CA GLU A 427 29.92 8.99 -1.52
C GLU A 427 29.28 7.63 -1.79
N LEU A 428 28.01 7.44 -1.42
CA LEU A 428 27.29 6.19 -1.64
C LEU A 428 27.17 5.86 -3.13
N ALA A 429 26.88 6.84 -3.98
CA ALA A 429 26.86 6.65 -5.44
C ALA A 429 28.23 6.21 -5.99
N ALA A 430 29.33 6.73 -5.45
CA ALA A 430 30.68 6.32 -5.85
C ALA A 430 30.98 4.89 -5.41
N GLU A 431 30.57 4.51 -4.19
CA GLU A 431 30.75 3.15 -3.67
C GLU A 431 29.92 2.12 -4.45
N LEU A 432 28.64 2.39 -4.70
CA LEU A 432 27.72 1.43 -5.35
C LEU A 432 28.04 1.22 -6.85
N ARG A 433 28.81 2.11 -7.48
CA ARG A 433 29.36 1.87 -8.84
C ARG A 433 30.47 0.82 -8.86
N GLN A 434 31.08 0.53 -7.71
CA GLN A 434 32.07 -0.53 -7.55
C GLN A 434 31.42 -1.84 -7.09
N PRO A 435 32.04 -3.01 -7.35
CA PRO A 435 31.57 -4.26 -6.77
C PRO A 435 31.54 -4.20 -5.23
N THR A 436 30.43 -4.60 -4.64
CA THR A 436 30.16 -4.54 -3.21
C THR A 436 29.44 -5.81 -2.74
N GLU A 437 29.24 -5.93 -1.44
CA GLU A 437 28.48 -7.03 -0.87
C GLU A 437 26.98 -6.82 -1.09
N LEU A 438 26.29 -7.86 -1.54
CA LEU A 438 24.87 -7.88 -1.83
C LEU A 438 24.17 -8.90 -0.92
N VAL A 439 22.95 -8.60 -0.50
CA VAL A 439 22.12 -9.48 0.34
C VAL A 439 20.71 -9.63 -0.24
N SER A 440 20.17 -10.83 -0.17
CA SER A 440 18.77 -11.14 -0.52
C SER A 440 18.21 -12.20 0.42
N LEU A 441 16.88 -12.29 0.54
CA LEU A 441 16.27 -13.40 1.28
C LEU A 441 16.50 -14.73 0.54
N THR A 442 16.59 -15.82 1.30
CA THR A 442 16.49 -17.17 0.74
C THR A 442 15.04 -17.52 0.44
N ASP A 443 14.81 -18.57 -0.36
CA ASP A 443 13.47 -19.13 -0.60
C ASP A 443 12.75 -19.45 0.73
N LEU A 444 13.49 -19.99 1.70
CA LEU A 444 12.96 -20.35 3.02
C LEU A 444 12.54 -19.15 3.86
N ALA A 445 13.35 -18.08 3.90
CA ALA A 445 12.97 -16.85 4.59
C ALA A 445 11.83 -16.14 3.88
N THR A 446 11.85 -16.09 2.56
CA THR A 446 10.76 -15.50 1.74
C THR A 446 9.44 -16.20 2.04
N PHE A 447 9.42 -17.54 2.07
CA PHE A 447 8.23 -18.31 2.45
C PHE A 447 7.69 -17.96 3.85
N VAL A 448 8.57 -17.81 4.86
CA VAL A 448 8.13 -17.47 6.22
C VAL A 448 7.70 -16.01 6.36
N MET A 449 8.41 -15.09 5.70
CA MET A 449 8.05 -13.67 5.66
C MET A 449 6.70 -13.47 5.00
N ARG A 450 6.41 -14.20 3.91
CA ARG A 450 5.11 -14.20 3.26
C ARG A 450 3.99 -14.60 4.22
N ASP A 451 4.14 -15.72 4.92
CA ASP A 451 3.14 -16.17 5.90
C ASP A 451 2.92 -15.15 7.03
N ARG A 452 3.99 -14.48 7.46
CA ARG A 452 3.90 -13.39 8.45
C ARG A 452 3.10 -12.21 7.90
N MET A 453 3.41 -11.74 6.68
CA MET A 453 2.69 -10.65 6.04
C MET A 453 1.20 -10.96 5.87
N LEU A 454 0.86 -12.18 5.43
CA LEU A 454 -0.53 -12.62 5.32
C LEU A 454 -1.23 -12.66 6.69
N ALA A 455 -0.54 -13.09 7.75
CA ALA A 455 -1.07 -13.08 9.11
C ALA A 455 -1.27 -11.67 9.68
N GLU A 456 -0.45 -10.71 9.26
CA GLU A 456 -0.61 -9.26 9.52
C GLU A 456 -1.74 -8.64 8.68
N GLY A 457 -2.35 -9.41 7.78
CA GLY A 457 -3.43 -8.95 6.92
C GLY A 457 -2.95 -8.23 5.66
N ARG A 458 -1.64 -8.20 5.41
CA ARG A 458 -1.05 -7.62 4.20
C ARG A 458 -1.23 -8.57 3.03
N GLU A 459 -1.33 -8.01 1.83
CA GLU A 459 -1.22 -8.79 0.59
C GLU A 459 0.25 -9.14 0.32
N ALA A 460 0.49 -10.40 -0.06
CA ALA A 460 1.82 -10.93 -0.37
C ALA A 460 1.70 -12.05 -1.42
N GLY A 461 1.54 -11.65 -2.69
CA GLY A 461 1.28 -12.57 -3.80
C GLY A 461 2.46 -13.46 -4.18
N LEU A 462 2.15 -14.53 -4.91
CA LEU A 462 3.12 -15.43 -5.53
C LEU A 462 3.01 -15.34 -7.05
N ILE A 463 4.16 -15.34 -7.71
CA ILE A 463 4.22 -15.52 -9.15
C ILE A 463 3.73 -16.93 -9.51
N GLY A 464 2.76 -16.99 -10.42
CA GLY A 464 2.11 -18.21 -10.89
C GLY A 464 0.83 -18.61 -10.15
N GLU A 465 0.45 -17.90 -9.07
CA GLU A 465 -0.77 -18.22 -8.32
C GLU A 465 -2.05 -17.88 -9.09
N LEU A 466 -1.96 -17.01 -10.10
CA LEU A 466 -3.08 -16.55 -10.92
C LEU A 466 -3.36 -17.44 -12.13
N ALA A 467 -2.56 -18.49 -12.35
CA ALA A 467 -2.65 -19.32 -13.56
C ALA A 467 -4.01 -20.02 -13.75
N GLN A 468 -4.75 -20.24 -12.66
CA GLN A 468 -6.04 -20.96 -12.63
C GLN A 468 -7.24 -20.04 -12.35
N THR A 469 -7.03 -18.73 -12.23
CA THR A 469 -8.11 -17.77 -11.95
C THR A 469 -8.82 -17.35 -13.25
N ASP A 470 -10.00 -16.76 -13.12
CA ASP A 470 -10.73 -16.23 -14.27
C ASP A 470 -9.95 -15.04 -14.89
N ALA A 471 -10.01 -14.91 -16.21
CA ALA A 471 -9.31 -13.85 -16.96
C ALA A 471 -9.50 -12.42 -16.39
N PRO A 472 -10.73 -11.98 -16.01
CA PRO A 472 -10.93 -10.64 -15.45
C PRO A 472 -10.20 -10.43 -14.12
N GLU A 473 -10.14 -11.47 -13.28
CA GLU A 473 -9.51 -11.42 -11.96
C GLU A 473 -7.99 -11.40 -12.10
N MET A 474 -7.42 -12.27 -12.95
CA MET A 474 -6.00 -12.28 -13.28
C MET A 474 -5.57 -10.92 -13.82
N LEU A 475 -6.19 -10.45 -14.92
CA LEU A 475 -5.88 -9.15 -15.53
C LEU A 475 -6.07 -8.01 -14.55
N GLY A 476 -7.03 -8.13 -13.63
CA GLY A 476 -7.28 -7.10 -12.63
C GLY A 476 -6.15 -6.91 -11.63
N VAL A 477 -5.37 -7.96 -11.37
CA VAL A 477 -4.20 -7.90 -10.49
C VAL A 477 -2.97 -7.47 -11.27
N VAL A 478 -2.69 -8.12 -12.41
CA VAL A 478 -1.41 -7.95 -13.12
C VAL A 478 -1.28 -6.62 -13.84
N THR A 479 -2.38 -5.95 -14.21
CA THR A 479 -2.33 -4.60 -14.81
C THR A 479 -2.14 -3.48 -13.76
N GLN A 480 -1.82 -3.83 -12.51
CA GLN A 480 -1.60 -2.86 -11.43
C GLN A 480 -0.12 -2.83 -11.04
N HIS A 481 0.21 -3.14 -9.78
CA HIS A 481 1.57 -3.03 -9.23
C HIS A 481 2.44 -4.26 -9.49
N TYR A 482 2.23 -4.97 -10.60
CA TYR A 482 3.13 -6.05 -11.01
C TYR A 482 4.26 -5.46 -11.85
N PRO A 483 5.52 -5.82 -11.59
CA PRO A 483 6.61 -5.53 -12.50
C PRO A 483 6.28 -6.08 -13.90
N PRO A 484 6.63 -5.38 -14.99
CA PRO A 484 6.27 -5.80 -16.35
C PRO A 484 6.63 -7.26 -16.66
N ASP A 485 7.81 -7.71 -16.24
CA ASP A 485 8.28 -9.09 -16.45
C ASP A 485 7.41 -10.12 -15.69
N ALA A 486 7.01 -9.79 -14.46
CA ALA A 486 6.14 -10.66 -13.66
C ALA A 486 4.71 -10.69 -14.20
N ALA A 487 4.17 -9.53 -14.60
CA ALA A 487 2.87 -9.46 -15.27
C ALA A 487 2.87 -10.28 -16.57
N ALA A 488 3.95 -10.19 -17.35
CA ALA A 488 4.08 -10.93 -18.59
C ALA A 488 4.19 -12.44 -18.39
N PHE A 489 4.91 -12.85 -17.35
CA PHE A 489 4.98 -14.25 -16.93
C PHE A 489 3.59 -14.79 -16.56
N GLU A 490 2.83 -14.06 -15.72
CA GLU A 490 1.49 -14.48 -15.30
C GLU A 490 0.52 -14.64 -16.48
N VAL A 491 0.48 -13.67 -17.40
CA VAL A 491 -0.36 -13.76 -18.60
C VAL A 491 0.06 -14.93 -19.47
N SER A 492 1.37 -15.15 -19.65
CA SER A 492 1.88 -16.27 -20.44
C SER A 492 1.50 -17.62 -19.83
N ASN A 493 1.64 -17.75 -18.50
CA ASN A 493 1.31 -18.97 -17.76
C ASN A 493 -0.20 -19.24 -17.73
N TRP A 494 -1.01 -18.18 -17.62
CA TRP A 494 -2.46 -18.27 -17.75
C TRP A 494 -2.86 -18.77 -19.15
N LEU A 495 -2.26 -18.20 -20.20
CA LEU A 495 -2.50 -18.65 -21.59
C LEU A 495 -2.07 -20.10 -21.80
N ASP A 496 -0.94 -20.53 -21.23
CA ASP A 496 -0.50 -21.93 -21.30
C ASP A 496 -1.47 -22.90 -20.62
N THR A 497 -2.10 -22.45 -19.54
CA THR A 497 -3.11 -23.23 -18.80
C THR A 497 -4.45 -23.29 -19.53
N HIS A 498 -4.80 -22.24 -20.29
CA HIS A 498 -6.11 -22.05 -20.92
C HIS A 498 -6.03 -22.16 -22.46
N ASP A 499 -5.30 -23.16 -22.98
CA ASP A 499 -5.23 -23.49 -24.41
C ASP A 499 -4.88 -22.31 -25.35
N ARG A 500 -4.09 -21.35 -24.85
CA ARG A 500 -3.71 -20.11 -25.54
C ARG A 500 -4.91 -19.25 -25.97
N ASP A 501 -5.98 -19.20 -25.16
CA ASP A 501 -7.18 -18.40 -25.43
C ASP A 501 -6.96 -16.89 -25.26
N LEU A 502 -6.35 -16.26 -26.27
CA LEU A 502 -6.17 -14.82 -26.34
C LEU A 502 -7.49 -14.05 -26.49
N GLU A 503 -8.52 -14.65 -27.11
CA GLU A 503 -9.81 -13.96 -27.29
C GLU A 503 -10.52 -13.77 -25.95
N ALA A 504 -10.40 -14.71 -25.01
CA ALA A 504 -10.89 -14.53 -23.64
C ALA A 504 -10.28 -13.29 -22.96
N LEU A 505 -8.98 -13.02 -23.14
CA LEU A 505 -8.33 -11.83 -22.59
C LEU A 505 -8.81 -10.54 -23.28
N LEU A 506 -9.02 -10.58 -24.60
CA LEU A 506 -9.59 -9.46 -25.36
C LEU A 506 -11.05 -9.20 -24.98
N ASP A 507 -11.83 -10.24 -24.68
CA ASP A 507 -13.21 -10.10 -24.21
C ASP A 507 -13.29 -9.35 -22.87
N VAL A 508 -12.29 -9.51 -21.98
CA VAL A 508 -12.19 -8.67 -20.77
C VAL A 508 -11.98 -7.20 -21.11
N ALA A 509 -11.11 -6.89 -22.08
CA ALA A 509 -10.88 -5.53 -22.54
C ALA A 509 -12.12 -4.93 -23.25
N ARG A 510 -12.92 -5.76 -23.93
CA ARG A 510 -14.19 -5.35 -24.55
C ARG A 510 -15.26 -5.05 -23.51
N SER A 511 -15.39 -5.91 -22.49
CA SER A 511 -16.49 -5.84 -21.52
C SER A 511 -16.27 -4.83 -20.40
N THR A 512 -15.02 -4.46 -20.10
CA THR A 512 -14.73 -3.54 -18.99
C THR A 512 -15.36 -2.16 -19.22
N PRO A 513 -16.16 -1.62 -18.28
CA PRO A 513 -16.74 -0.28 -18.41
C PRO A 513 -15.75 0.85 -18.08
N LEU A 514 -14.48 0.53 -17.83
CA LEU A 514 -13.41 1.46 -17.46
C LEU A 514 -12.38 1.55 -18.59
N ARG A 515 -12.26 2.74 -19.19
CA ARG A 515 -11.42 2.98 -20.38
C ARG A 515 -9.94 2.86 -20.09
N SER A 516 -9.52 3.43 -18.97
CA SER A 516 -8.15 3.29 -18.45
C SER A 516 -7.76 1.84 -18.17
N ARG A 517 -8.73 0.96 -17.90
CA ARG A 517 -8.48 -0.48 -17.70
C ARG A 517 -8.38 -1.22 -19.02
N ALA A 518 -9.28 -0.93 -19.98
CA ALA A 518 -9.18 -1.49 -21.33
C ALA A 518 -7.82 -1.20 -21.97
N ALA A 519 -7.35 0.04 -21.86
CA ALA A 519 -6.03 0.44 -22.35
C ALA A 519 -4.89 -0.34 -21.67
N ALA A 520 -4.87 -0.42 -20.34
CA ALA A 520 -3.84 -1.15 -19.61
C ALA A 520 -3.79 -2.65 -19.96
N ILE A 521 -4.95 -3.28 -20.22
CA ILE A 521 -4.99 -4.68 -20.70
C ILE A 521 -4.36 -4.78 -22.09
N LEU A 522 -4.72 -3.90 -23.03
CA LEU A 522 -4.16 -3.94 -24.38
C LEU A 522 -2.66 -3.65 -24.42
N GLU A 523 -2.19 -2.75 -23.56
CA GLU A 523 -0.76 -2.44 -23.37
C GLU A 523 -0.01 -3.65 -22.80
N LEU A 524 -0.54 -4.28 -21.75
CA LEU A 524 0.05 -5.51 -21.21
C LEU A 524 0.10 -6.63 -22.26
N LEU A 525 -1.00 -6.86 -22.99
CA LEU A 525 -1.01 -7.85 -24.08
C LEU A 525 -0.03 -7.49 -25.20
N TYR A 526 0.29 -6.21 -25.36
CA TYR A 526 1.29 -5.76 -26.31
C TYR A 526 2.72 -6.12 -25.87
N ASP A 527 3.02 -5.98 -24.59
CA ASP A 527 4.33 -6.29 -24.02
C ASP A 527 4.62 -7.79 -23.94
N VAL A 528 3.58 -8.61 -23.77
CA VAL A 528 3.70 -10.07 -23.62
C VAL A 528 3.98 -10.81 -24.93
N ASP A 529 3.39 -10.38 -26.04
CA ASP A 529 3.47 -11.09 -27.32
C ASP A 529 4.40 -10.37 -28.32
N PRO A 530 5.50 -10.99 -28.79
CA PRO A 530 6.32 -10.44 -29.87
C PRO A 530 5.57 -10.18 -31.19
N SER A 531 4.38 -10.79 -31.37
CA SER A 531 3.50 -10.59 -32.52
C SER A 531 2.45 -9.48 -32.31
N SER A 532 2.47 -8.82 -31.16
CA SER A 532 1.46 -7.86 -30.68
C SER A 532 1.20 -6.67 -31.59
N ALA A 533 2.21 -6.21 -32.35
CA ALA A 533 2.00 -5.14 -33.33
C ALA A 533 1.00 -5.55 -34.44
N LYS A 534 0.83 -6.86 -34.72
CA LYS A 534 -0.23 -7.37 -35.60
C LYS A 534 -1.56 -7.46 -34.85
N LEU A 535 -1.54 -7.84 -33.57
CA LEU A 535 -2.73 -7.87 -32.71
C LEU A 535 -3.37 -6.48 -32.61
N LEU A 536 -2.61 -5.45 -32.24
CA LEU A 536 -3.11 -4.07 -32.14
C LEU A 536 -3.68 -3.57 -33.47
N ARG A 537 -3.02 -3.86 -34.60
CA ARG A 537 -3.54 -3.53 -35.93
C ARG A 537 -4.83 -4.28 -36.27
N ARG A 538 -4.98 -5.52 -35.80
CA ARG A 538 -6.22 -6.31 -35.95
C ARG A 538 -7.36 -5.69 -35.14
N VAL A 539 -7.11 -5.38 -33.86
CA VAL A 539 -8.14 -4.81 -32.96
C VAL A 539 -8.44 -3.34 -33.25
N ARG A 540 -7.64 -2.62 -34.05
CA ARG A 540 -8.00 -1.31 -34.62
C ARG A 540 -9.33 -1.33 -35.39
N SER A 541 -9.73 -2.48 -35.93
CA SER A 541 -11.00 -2.64 -36.64
C SER A 541 -12.17 -3.11 -35.74
N ASP A 542 -11.89 -3.43 -34.48
CA ASP A 542 -12.90 -3.85 -33.50
C ASP A 542 -13.62 -2.61 -32.96
N PRO A 543 -14.96 -2.49 -33.09
CA PRO A 543 -15.68 -1.28 -32.69
C PRO A 543 -15.54 -0.91 -31.20
N GLU A 544 -15.35 -1.91 -30.32
CA GLU A 544 -15.26 -1.70 -28.87
C GLU A 544 -13.82 -1.40 -28.45
N LEU A 545 -12.84 -2.08 -29.05
CA LEU A 545 -11.42 -1.95 -28.71
C LEU A 545 -10.68 -0.88 -29.52
N ALA A 546 -11.18 -0.48 -30.68
CA ALA A 546 -10.50 0.47 -31.57
C ALA A 546 -10.06 1.76 -30.87
N PRO A 547 -10.86 2.41 -29.99
CA PRO A 547 -10.42 3.63 -29.30
C PRO A 547 -9.16 3.39 -28.47
N ALA A 548 -9.15 2.36 -27.62
CA ALA A 548 -8.01 2.02 -26.76
C ALA A 548 -6.81 1.55 -27.60
N ALA A 549 -7.04 0.72 -28.62
CA ALA A 549 -6.00 0.24 -29.52
C ALA A 549 -5.31 1.38 -30.30
N LEU A 550 -6.07 2.40 -30.72
CA LEU A 550 -5.50 3.58 -31.39
C LEU A 550 -4.57 4.35 -30.46
N VAL A 551 -4.92 4.48 -29.17
CA VAL A 551 -4.03 5.12 -28.21
C VAL A 551 -2.74 4.33 -28.06
N CYS A 552 -2.82 3.01 -27.81
CA CYS A 552 -1.64 2.16 -27.71
C CYS A 552 -0.77 2.20 -28.98
N LEU A 553 -1.37 2.17 -30.17
CA LEU A 553 -0.65 2.23 -31.45
C LEU A 553 0.12 3.55 -31.64
N VAL A 554 -0.41 4.66 -31.15
CA VAL A 554 0.26 5.98 -31.22
C VAL A 554 1.32 6.10 -30.13
N GLU A 555 1.03 5.69 -28.90
CA GLU A 555 1.96 5.77 -27.76
C GLU A 555 3.20 4.87 -27.98
N THR A 556 3.03 3.70 -28.58
CA THR A 556 4.13 2.79 -28.95
C THR A 556 4.88 3.21 -30.21
N GLY A 557 4.47 4.28 -30.88
CA GLY A 557 5.09 4.78 -32.12
C GLY A 557 4.87 3.88 -33.34
N ILE A 558 3.93 2.94 -33.29
CA ILE A 558 3.58 2.07 -34.42
C ILE A 558 2.84 2.86 -35.50
N LEU A 559 2.08 3.89 -35.11
CA LEU A 559 1.40 4.85 -35.98
C LEU A 559 1.73 6.28 -35.57
N ASP A 560 1.84 7.17 -36.56
CA ASP A 560 1.83 8.62 -36.34
C ASP A 560 0.39 9.15 -36.38
N MET A 561 0.15 10.30 -35.75
CA MET A 561 -1.09 11.09 -35.88
C MET A 561 -1.47 11.38 -37.34
N LEU A 562 -0.49 11.47 -38.24
CA LEU A 562 -0.68 11.65 -39.68
C LEU A 562 -1.25 10.40 -40.38
N ASP A 563 -1.02 9.20 -39.84
CA ASP A 563 -1.52 7.94 -40.39
C ASP A 563 -3.00 7.67 -40.05
N LEU A 564 -3.58 8.53 -39.21
CA LEU A 564 -4.96 8.41 -38.75
C LEU A 564 -5.93 9.07 -39.72
N THR A 565 -7.09 8.46 -39.90
CA THR A 565 -8.25 9.10 -40.52
C THR A 565 -8.86 10.16 -39.60
N ASP A 566 -9.71 11.04 -40.13
CA ASP A 566 -10.43 12.01 -39.30
C ASP A 566 -11.33 11.36 -38.23
N SER A 567 -11.94 10.23 -38.56
CA SER A 567 -12.72 9.43 -37.60
C SER A 567 -11.84 8.89 -36.47
N GLU A 568 -10.66 8.37 -36.80
CA GLU A 568 -9.74 7.81 -35.81
C GLU A 568 -9.14 8.90 -34.94
N ARG A 569 -8.81 10.07 -35.50
CA ARG A 569 -8.39 11.24 -34.70
C ARG A 569 -9.45 11.65 -33.69
N ARG A 570 -10.74 11.61 -34.06
CA ARG A 570 -11.85 11.90 -33.13
C ARG A 570 -11.96 10.85 -32.03
N LEU A 571 -11.87 9.56 -32.38
CA LEU A 571 -11.89 8.46 -31.41
C LEU A 571 -10.70 8.52 -30.45
N LEU A 572 -9.50 8.75 -30.97
CA LEU A 572 -8.29 8.94 -30.16
C LEU A 572 -8.46 10.10 -29.18
N THR A 573 -8.91 11.27 -29.66
CA THR A 573 -9.16 12.44 -28.80
C THR A 573 -10.18 12.11 -27.70
N ALA A 574 -11.25 11.38 -28.05
CA ALA A 574 -12.27 10.96 -27.10
C ALA A 574 -11.69 10.01 -26.04
N GLU A 575 -11.03 8.94 -26.47
CA GLU A 575 -10.45 7.94 -25.56
C GLU A 575 -9.42 8.57 -24.62
N SER A 576 -8.47 9.37 -25.12
CA SER A 576 -7.50 10.07 -24.27
C SER A 576 -8.16 11.00 -23.25
N SER A 577 -9.21 11.73 -23.66
CA SER A 577 -9.95 12.63 -22.75
C SER A 577 -10.73 11.87 -21.68
N LEU A 578 -11.32 10.72 -22.04
CA LEU A 578 -12.06 9.87 -21.11
C LEU A 578 -11.11 9.17 -20.13
N ARG A 579 -9.96 8.66 -20.61
CA ARG A 579 -8.90 8.11 -19.76
C ARG A 579 -8.38 9.14 -18.75
N LEU A 580 -8.08 10.36 -19.20
CA LEU A 580 -7.64 11.45 -18.31
C LEU A 580 -8.67 11.77 -17.23
N MET A 581 -9.96 11.84 -17.62
CA MET A 581 -11.05 12.07 -16.67
C MET A 581 -11.20 10.92 -15.66
N GLU A 582 -10.90 9.68 -16.04
CA GLU A 582 -10.91 8.54 -15.12
C GLU A 582 -9.72 8.53 -14.16
N LEU A 583 -8.53 8.93 -14.62
CA LEU A 583 -7.28 8.89 -13.85
C LEU A 583 -7.17 10.07 -12.88
N ASP A 584 -7.36 11.30 -13.38
CA ASP A 584 -7.08 12.53 -12.62
C ASP A 584 -8.36 13.28 -12.24
N GLY A 585 -9.51 12.76 -12.65
CA GLY A 585 -10.81 13.40 -12.47
C GLY A 585 -11.09 14.52 -13.49
N PRO A 586 -12.26 15.16 -13.40
CA PRO A 586 -12.68 16.16 -14.39
C PRO A 586 -11.97 17.52 -14.24
N ALA A 587 -11.44 17.85 -13.06
CA ALA A 587 -10.91 19.20 -12.78
C ALA A 587 -9.63 19.52 -13.57
N PRO A 588 -8.61 18.65 -13.62
CA PRO A 588 -7.41 18.90 -14.44
C PRO A 588 -7.73 19.03 -15.93
N LEU A 589 -8.65 18.20 -16.43
CA LEU A 589 -9.14 18.28 -17.80
C LEU A 589 -9.87 19.61 -18.10
N ILE A 590 -10.69 20.10 -17.17
CA ILE A 590 -11.34 21.41 -17.30
C ILE A 590 -10.27 22.50 -17.35
N ALA A 591 -9.31 22.51 -16.43
CA ALA A 591 -8.23 23.49 -16.39
C ALA A 591 -7.43 23.50 -17.69
N GLY A 592 -7.02 22.34 -18.20
CA GLY A 592 -6.30 22.23 -19.48
C GLY A 592 -7.13 22.75 -20.67
N LEU A 593 -8.45 22.54 -20.68
CA LEU A 593 -9.33 23.10 -21.71
C LEU A 593 -9.52 24.63 -21.60
N GLU A 594 -9.31 25.22 -20.43
CA GLU A 594 -9.39 26.66 -20.22
C GLU A 594 -8.11 27.40 -20.64
N GLU A 595 -6.95 26.74 -20.57
CA GLU A 595 -5.67 27.26 -21.05
C GLU A 595 -5.60 27.33 -22.57
N LEU A 596 -6.34 26.47 -23.28
CA LEU A 596 -6.35 26.43 -24.73
C LEU A 596 -7.08 27.64 -25.36
N PRO A 597 -6.67 28.07 -26.57
CA PRO A 597 -7.46 29.01 -27.36
C PRO A 597 -8.90 28.52 -27.54
N ARG A 598 -9.86 29.44 -27.54
CA ARG A 598 -11.30 29.11 -27.56
C ARG A 598 -11.72 28.25 -28.74
N SER A 599 -11.09 28.41 -29.90
CA SER A 599 -11.32 27.58 -31.08
C SER A 599 -10.92 26.14 -30.83
N ASP A 600 -9.82 25.94 -30.13
CA ASP A 600 -9.15 24.65 -29.98
C ASP A 600 -9.85 23.85 -28.89
N ALA A 601 -10.16 24.50 -27.76
CA ALA A 601 -11.00 23.91 -26.71
C ALA A 601 -12.37 23.45 -27.25
N ARG A 602 -13.01 24.27 -28.11
CA ARG A 602 -14.28 23.88 -28.76
C ARG A 602 -14.09 22.70 -29.70
N THR A 603 -12.98 22.67 -30.43
CA THR A 603 -12.65 21.57 -31.35
C THR A 603 -12.46 20.28 -30.57
N VAL A 604 -11.75 20.29 -29.44
CA VAL A 604 -11.60 19.12 -28.57
C VAL A 604 -12.96 18.64 -28.07
N LEU A 605 -13.76 19.53 -27.50
CA LEU A 605 -15.10 19.18 -27.00
C LEU A 605 -15.99 18.59 -28.11
N ASP A 606 -16.00 19.20 -29.29
CA ASP A 606 -16.78 18.69 -30.43
C ASP A 606 -16.31 17.31 -30.87
N ARG A 607 -14.98 17.09 -30.97
CA ARG A 607 -14.39 15.78 -31.30
C ARG A 607 -14.80 14.71 -30.31
N VAL A 608 -14.74 14.97 -29.01
CA VAL A 608 -15.14 14.00 -27.97
C VAL A 608 -16.63 13.66 -28.14
N LEU A 609 -17.49 14.67 -28.24
CA LEU A 609 -18.95 14.49 -28.24
C LEU A 609 -19.50 13.86 -29.52
N THR A 610 -18.80 14.01 -30.65
CA THR A 610 -19.19 13.50 -31.98
C THR A 610 -18.35 12.31 -32.45
N SER A 611 -17.45 11.82 -31.60
CA SER A 611 -16.49 10.74 -31.92
C SER A 611 -17.11 9.43 -32.39
N GLY A 612 -18.34 9.15 -31.96
CA GLY A 612 -18.96 7.84 -32.17
C GLY A 612 -18.48 6.78 -31.17
N HIS A 613 -17.81 7.20 -30.09
CA HIS A 613 -17.25 6.31 -29.06
C HIS A 613 -18.27 5.28 -28.54
N PRO A 614 -17.87 3.99 -28.39
CA PRO A 614 -18.77 2.91 -27.97
C PRO A 614 -19.28 3.10 -26.54
N ASP A 615 -18.42 3.54 -25.61
CA ASP A 615 -18.80 3.81 -24.21
C ASP A 615 -19.70 5.06 -24.10
N ARG A 616 -21.02 4.84 -24.18
CA ARG A 616 -22.03 5.89 -24.07
C ARG A 616 -22.13 6.46 -22.66
N GLN A 617 -21.82 5.66 -21.64
CA GLN A 617 -21.86 6.10 -20.25
C GLN A 617 -20.75 7.11 -19.99
N ALA A 618 -19.51 6.81 -20.38
CA ALA A 618 -18.38 7.72 -20.23
C ALA A 618 -18.58 9.04 -20.99
N ILE A 619 -19.14 9.00 -22.21
CA ILE A 619 -19.51 10.22 -22.96
C ILE A 619 -20.61 11.03 -22.24
N SER A 620 -21.58 10.36 -21.62
CA SER A 620 -22.62 11.02 -20.82
C SER A 620 -22.01 11.70 -19.60
N GLU A 621 -21.12 11.03 -18.88
CA GLU A 621 -20.39 11.59 -17.75
C GLU A 621 -19.53 12.78 -18.15
N PHE A 622 -18.81 12.70 -19.27
CA PHE A 622 -18.03 13.82 -19.81
C PHE A 622 -18.90 15.05 -20.07
N ARG A 623 -20.12 14.87 -20.63
CA ARG A 623 -21.08 15.98 -20.80
C ARG A 623 -21.49 16.61 -19.47
N GLN A 624 -21.73 15.79 -18.46
CA GLN A 624 -22.20 16.26 -17.16
C GLN A 624 -21.10 16.93 -16.35
N LEU A 625 -19.89 16.35 -16.34
CA LEU A 625 -18.82 16.72 -15.43
C LEU A 625 -17.84 17.72 -16.04
N VAL A 626 -17.70 17.78 -17.36
CA VAL A 626 -16.74 18.68 -18.04
C VAL A 626 -17.48 19.77 -18.81
N VAL A 627 -18.39 19.38 -19.70
CA VAL A 627 -19.07 20.34 -20.59
C VAL A 627 -20.01 21.27 -19.83
N SER A 628 -20.75 20.75 -18.86
CA SER A 628 -21.75 21.54 -18.13
C SER A 628 -21.14 22.60 -17.21
N PRO A 629 -20.10 22.32 -16.40
CA PRO A 629 -19.40 23.35 -15.61
C PRO A 629 -18.80 24.46 -16.47
N LEU A 630 -18.07 24.10 -17.54
CA LEU A 630 -17.51 25.07 -18.49
C LEU A 630 -18.57 26.00 -19.09
N ARG A 631 -19.81 25.51 -19.29
CA ARG A 631 -20.92 26.37 -19.75
C ARG A 631 -21.46 27.27 -18.65
N ARG A 632 -21.57 26.79 -17.41
CA ARG A 632 -22.11 27.56 -16.26
C ARG A 632 -21.20 28.72 -15.88
N GLU A 633 -19.91 28.47 -15.73
CA GLU A 633 -18.91 29.50 -15.40
C GLU A 633 -18.84 30.57 -16.48
N ARG A 634 -18.93 30.18 -17.75
CA ARG A 634 -19.02 31.11 -18.89
C ARG A 634 -20.30 31.94 -18.92
N THR A 635 -21.40 31.42 -18.36
CA THR A 635 -22.66 32.17 -18.25
C THR A 635 -22.61 33.16 -17.08
N ALA A 636 -21.91 32.81 -16.00
CA ALA A 636 -21.67 33.68 -14.85
C ALA A 636 -20.65 34.81 -15.13
N ALA A 637 -19.62 34.55 -15.95
CA ALA A 637 -18.60 35.52 -16.34
C ALA A 637 -19.05 36.51 -17.44
N ARG A 638 -20.30 36.42 -17.92
CA ARG A 638 -20.86 37.40 -18.86
C ARG A 638 -21.26 38.64 -18.06
N PRO A 639 -20.71 39.85 -18.30
CA PRO A 639 -21.19 41.04 -17.62
C PRO A 639 -22.68 41.21 -17.93
N ARG A 640 -23.51 41.30 -16.89
CA ARG A 640 -24.93 41.61 -17.04
C ARG A 640 -25.02 42.87 -17.90
N GLN A 641 -25.62 42.77 -19.08
CA GLN A 641 -25.94 43.95 -19.88
C GLN A 641 -26.74 44.89 -18.98
N PRO A 642 -26.37 46.18 -18.88
CA PRO A 642 -27.20 47.12 -18.15
C PRO A 642 -28.57 47.15 -18.82
N VAL A 643 -29.60 46.78 -18.06
CA VAL A 643 -30.98 47.04 -18.43
C VAL A 643 -31.10 48.55 -18.57
N ILE A 644 -31.20 49.04 -19.80
CA ILE A 644 -31.49 50.44 -20.06
C ILE A 644 -32.96 50.65 -19.69
N SER A 645 -33.20 51.09 -18.45
CA SER A 645 -34.51 51.60 -18.04
C SER A 645 -34.77 52.94 -18.74
N PRO A 646 -35.90 53.12 -19.44
CA PRO A 646 -36.17 54.32 -20.23
C PRO A 646 -36.76 55.44 -19.34
N GLU A 647 -36.03 55.92 -18.34
CA GLU A 647 -36.43 57.10 -17.57
C GLU A 647 -35.20 57.90 -17.13
N ARG A 648 -34.83 58.90 -17.92
CA ARG A 648 -34.24 60.21 -17.52
C ARG A 648 -33.81 61.01 -18.76
N LEU A 649 -34.79 61.33 -19.62
CA LEU A 649 -34.69 62.49 -20.49
C LEU A 649 -35.14 63.70 -19.66
N GLY A 650 -34.19 64.40 -19.03
CA GLY A 650 -34.53 65.50 -18.14
C GLY A 650 -33.35 66.41 -17.82
N ALA A 651 -33.26 67.52 -18.56
CA ALA A 651 -32.73 68.79 -18.10
C ALA A 651 -31.21 68.98 -17.94
N THR A 652 -30.45 68.96 -19.05
CA THR A 652 -29.29 69.87 -19.26
C THR A 652 -29.10 70.22 -20.74
N ARG A 653 -30.20 70.54 -21.42
CA ARG A 653 -30.22 71.24 -22.73
C ARG A 653 -30.99 72.56 -22.65
N ARG A 654 -30.77 73.30 -21.54
CA ARG A 654 -31.17 74.71 -21.37
C ARG A 654 -29.96 75.52 -20.88
N ALA A 655 -28.92 75.62 -21.71
CA ALA A 655 -27.81 76.55 -21.48
C ALA A 655 -27.08 76.98 -22.77
N ARG A 656 -27.67 76.77 -23.96
CA ARG A 656 -27.05 77.16 -25.26
C ARG A 656 -27.99 77.86 -26.25
N LEU A 657 -29.05 78.52 -25.75
CA LEU A 657 -29.96 79.32 -26.59
C LEU A 657 -30.39 80.67 -25.95
N LYS A 658 -29.54 81.25 -25.08
CA LYS A 658 -29.63 82.66 -24.68
C LYS A 658 -28.22 83.22 -24.55
N ASN A 659 -27.69 83.71 -25.67
CA ASN A 659 -26.79 84.86 -25.78
C ASN A 659 -26.28 84.91 -27.22
N GLY A 660 -27.09 85.52 -28.08
CA GLY A 660 -26.64 86.14 -29.32
C GLY A 660 -26.67 87.66 -29.15
N GLY A 661 -25.66 88.34 -29.70
CA GLY A 661 -25.52 89.80 -29.82
C GLY A 661 -24.47 90.37 -28.85
N HIS A 662 -23.49 91.19 -29.23
CA HIS A 662 -23.20 91.89 -30.48
C HIS A 662 -21.72 92.33 -30.48
N ALA A 663 -21.18 92.48 -31.71
CA ALA A 663 -19.99 93.22 -32.19
C ALA A 663 -18.98 92.31 -32.89
#